data_AF-A0A7Z0J6K8-F1
#
_entry.id   AF-A0A7Z0J6K8-F1
#
_cell.length_a   1.000
_cell.length_b   1.000
_cell.length_c   1.000
_cell.angle_alpha   90.00
_cell.angle_beta   90.00
_cell.angle_gamma   90.00
#
_symmetry.space_group_name_H-M   'P 1'
#
loop_
_entity.id
_entity.type
_entity.pdbx_description
1 polymer ?
#
loop_
_entity_poly.entity_id
_entity_poly.type
_entity_poly.pdbx_seq_one_letter_code
_entity_poly.pdbx_strand_id
1 'polypeptide(L)'
;MSSTARQHDERSSVDGESYVIGVDYGTLSGRAVVVRVSDGAELGSATLDYPHAVMDTTLAATGAKLPPEWALQVPQDYVDVLKSAVPAAVAAAGIDPAHVIGVGTDFTACTMIPTLADGTPLNELTEYADRPHAYVKLWKHHSAQPHADRINDLASERGESWLPRYGGLISSEWEFAKGLQLLEEDPELYHRMDRWVEAADWIVWQLTGRYVRNACTAGYKGILQDGSYPSESFLGALNPEFARFAADKVDHEIGQLGASAGTLSAQAAAWTGLPEGIAVAVGNVDAHVTAPAAQAVAPGQMVAIMGTSTCHVMNSDVLAEVPGMCGVVDGGIVSGLYGYEAGQSGVGDIFAWYVNTQVPQRYFEAADAADQSIHQYLTDLAALEPVGAHGLIALDWHSGNRSVLVDHELSGLVVGTTLTTRTEEIYRALLEATAFGARTIVETFNASGVPVTEFIVAGGLLKNAFLMQTYSDILRLPISTIASEQGPALGSAIHAAVAAGAYVDVREAGQAMGKLNRNVYSPNPQSAAAYDLLFEEYSLLHDYFGRGVNEVMHRLKAVKRSVGAASVASAPSATGISTSSINGGGSISGGGSISGGGSISGGGSISGGGSISGGGSISGGGSISGGGSISGGGSISGGGSISDDACEVPA
;
A
#
# COMPACT_ATOMS: atom_id res chain seq x y z
N MET A 1 50.55 -41.08 27.90
CA MET A 1 51.25 -40.94 26.61
C MET A 1 50.19 -40.68 25.55
N SER A 2 50.31 -39.55 24.84
CA SER A 2 49.51 -39.04 23.69
C SER A 2 47.99 -38.95 23.88
N SER A 3 47.33 -37.80 24.00
CA SER A 3 47.32 -36.57 23.18
C SER A 3 47.26 -36.85 21.67
N THR A 4 46.07 -36.67 21.11
CA THR A 4 45.87 -36.34 19.69
C THR A 4 44.72 -35.35 19.62
N ALA A 5 45.11 -34.09 19.46
CA ALA A 5 44.22 -32.98 19.18
C ALA A 5 43.48 -33.22 17.85
N ARG A 6 42.17 -32.97 17.85
CA ARG A 6 41.41 -32.77 16.61
C ARG A 6 41.71 -31.36 16.13
N GLN A 7 42.29 -31.26 14.94
CA GLN A 7 42.41 -30.02 14.19
C GLN A 7 41.01 -29.44 14.00
N HIS A 8 40.76 -28.30 14.64
CA HIS A 8 39.79 -27.34 14.14
C HIS A 8 40.36 -26.80 12.84
N ASP A 9 39.62 -27.01 11.76
CA ASP A 9 39.86 -26.40 10.47
C ASP A 9 39.54 -24.91 10.63
N GLU A 10 40.58 -24.11 10.88
CA GLU A 10 40.57 -22.66 10.72
C GLU A 10 40.21 -22.37 9.26
N ARG A 11 38.92 -22.17 8.98
CA ARG A 11 38.52 -21.45 7.77
C ARG A 11 39.14 -20.08 7.86
N SER A 12 40.07 -19.84 6.95
CA SER A 12 40.77 -18.59 6.75
C SER A 12 39.81 -17.42 6.79
N SER A 13 39.96 -16.56 7.80
CA SER A 13 39.54 -15.18 7.79
C SER A 13 40.16 -14.50 6.57
N VAL A 14 39.41 -14.35 5.49
CA VAL A 14 39.69 -13.27 4.56
C VAL A 14 39.22 -12.01 5.28
N ASP A 15 40.18 -11.18 5.69
CA ASP A 15 39.98 -9.82 6.23
C ASP A 15 39.29 -8.94 5.17
N GLY A 16 38.01 -9.19 4.90
CA GLY A 16 37.18 -8.48 3.96
C GLY A 16 35.82 -8.22 4.59
N GLU A 17 35.42 -6.95 4.60
CA GLU A 17 34.08 -6.54 5.05
C GLU A 17 33.03 -7.12 4.08
N SER A 18 32.03 -7.82 4.60
CA SER A 18 30.96 -8.45 3.80
C SER A 18 29.71 -7.56 3.76
N TYR A 19 29.00 -7.62 2.64
CA TYR A 19 27.79 -6.83 2.39
C TYR A 19 26.63 -7.72 1.97
N VAL A 20 25.42 -7.23 2.17
CA VAL A 20 24.17 -7.84 1.72
C VAL A 20 23.28 -6.77 1.08
N ILE A 21 22.38 -7.19 0.19
CA ILE A 21 21.40 -6.30 -0.44
C ILE A 21 20.01 -6.59 0.13
N GLY A 22 19.33 -5.54 0.57
CA GLY A 22 17.89 -5.58 0.83
C GLY A 22 17.13 -4.85 -0.27
N VAL A 23 16.05 -5.44 -0.77
CA VAL A 23 15.16 -4.80 -1.75
C VAL A 23 13.74 -4.73 -1.20
N ASP A 24 13.25 -3.51 -1.02
CA ASP A 24 11.89 -3.20 -0.56
C ASP A 24 11.01 -2.87 -1.77
N TYR A 25 9.97 -3.67 -1.99
CA TYR A 25 8.98 -3.47 -3.04
C TYR A 25 7.70 -2.84 -2.46
N GLY A 26 7.68 -1.51 -2.45
CA GLY A 26 6.53 -0.72 -2.07
C GLY A 26 5.45 -0.66 -3.16
N THR A 27 4.45 0.21 -2.94
CA THR A 27 3.29 0.34 -3.85
C THR A 27 3.61 1.08 -5.15
N LEU A 28 4.49 2.07 -5.13
CA LEU A 28 4.77 2.93 -6.31
C LEU A 28 6.19 2.78 -6.85
N SER A 29 7.08 2.16 -6.08
CA SER A 29 8.49 2.04 -6.40
C SER A 29 9.11 0.87 -5.66
N GLY A 30 10.25 0.41 -6.17
CA GLY A 30 11.12 -0.52 -5.46
C GLY A 30 12.46 0.13 -5.12
N ARG A 31 13.01 -0.19 -3.95
CA ARG A 31 14.23 0.41 -3.42
C ARG A 31 15.23 -0.66 -3.01
N ALA A 32 16.48 -0.51 -3.46
CA ALA A 32 17.59 -1.36 -3.04
C ALA A 32 18.51 -0.61 -2.07
N VAL A 33 19.00 -1.32 -1.05
CA VAL A 33 19.95 -0.80 -0.06
C VAL A 33 21.10 -1.80 0.12
N VAL A 34 22.33 -1.28 0.06
CA VAL A 34 23.56 -2.02 0.38
C VAL A 34 23.83 -1.88 1.86
N VAL A 35 23.89 -3.00 2.58
CA VAL A 35 24.06 -3.04 4.03
C VAL A 35 25.29 -3.82 4.40
N ARG A 36 26.11 -3.25 5.28
CA ARG A 36 27.25 -3.93 5.87
C ARG A 36 26.80 -4.94 6.91
N VAL A 37 27.30 -6.18 6.79
CA VAL A 37 26.87 -7.30 7.63
C VAL A 37 27.24 -7.10 9.10
N SER A 38 28.39 -6.49 9.41
CA SER A 38 28.92 -6.43 10.78
C SER A 38 28.18 -5.50 11.75
N ASP A 39 27.49 -4.47 11.23
CA ASP A 39 26.85 -3.44 12.06
C ASP A 39 25.57 -2.84 11.47
N GLY A 40 25.11 -3.36 10.32
CA GLY A 40 23.93 -2.89 9.61
C GLY A 40 24.07 -1.49 9.01
N ALA A 41 25.29 -0.97 8.82
CA ALA A 41 25.47 0.33 8.17
C ALA A 41 24.93 0.28 6.72
N GLU A 42 24.01 1.20 6.41
CA GLU A 42 23.46 1.42 5.07
C GLU A 42 24.45 2.29 4.28
N LEU A 43 25.12 1.70 3.29
CA LEU A 43 26.25 2.34 2.60
C LEU A 43 25.86 3.01 1.29
N GLY A 44 24.78 2.55 0.66
CA GLY A 44 24.27 3.11 -0.58
C GLY A 44 22.85 2.63 -0.83
N SER A 45 22.05 3.45 -1.49
CA SER A 45 20.68 3.11 -1.87
C SER A 45 20.33 3.70 -3.23
N ALA A 46 19.34 3.09 -3.87
CA ALA A 46 18.72 3.61 -5.07
C ALA A 46 17.27 3.16 -5.15
N THR A 47 16.43 3.95 -5.83
CA THR A 47 14.99 3.67 -6.00
C THR A 47 14.66 3.73 -7.49
N LEU A 48 13.77 2.84 -7.92
CA LEU A 48 13.12 2.93 -9.22
C LEU A 48 11.61 3.07 -9.00
N ASP A 49 11.04 4.18 -9.44
CA ASP A 49 9.60 4.33 -9.55
C ASP A 49 9.09 3.39 -10.64
N TYR A 50 8.00 2.66 -10.35
CA TYR A 50 7.44 1.70 -11.28
C TYR A 50 6.97 2.43 -12.55
N PRO A 51 7.49 2.09 -13.75
CA PRO A 51 7.13 2.76 -15.00
C PRO A 51 5.63 2.84 -15.27
N HIS A 52 4.85 1.84 -14.85
CA HIS A 52 3.40 1.80 -15.03
C HIS A 52 2.62 2.21 -13.78
N ALA A 53 3.30 2.45 -12.66
CA ALA A 53 2.71 2.77 -11.35
C ALA A 53 1.54 1.83 -10.98
N VAL A 54 0.50 2.37 -10.34
CA VAL A 54 -0.74 1.61 -10.10
C VAL A 54 -1.73 1.87 -11.23
N MET A 55 -2.27 0.79 -11.79
CA MET A 55 -3.39 0.81 -12.71
C MET A 55 -4.71 0.63 -11.93
N ASP A 56 -5.33 1.74 -11.51
CA ASP A 56 -6.63 1.75 -10.81
C ASP A 56 -7.75 2.48 -11.57
N THR A 57 -7.42 3.05 -12.74
CA THR A 57 -8.37 3.75 -13.61
C THR A 57 -8.36 3.25 -15.04
N THR A 58 -7.19 2.88 -15.57
CA THR A 58 -7.02 2.41 -16.95
C THR A 58 -6.01 1.27 -17.01
N LEU A 59 -6.21 0.37 -17.97
CA LEU A 59 -5.28 -0.72 -18.27
C LEU A 59 -4.17 -0.21 -19.21
N ALA A 60 -2.90 -0.34 -18.83
CA ALA A 60 -1.79 0.22 -19.58
C ALA A 60 -1.68 -0.29 -21.03
N ALA A 61 -2.00 -1.57 -21.28
CA ALA A 61 -1.87 -2.17 -22.61
C ALA A 61 -2.86 -1.62 -23.65
N THR A 62 -4.07 -1.23 -23.22
CA THR A 62 -5.15 -0.87 -24.15
C THR A 62 -5.74 0.52 -23.91
N GLY A 63 -5.47 1.14 -22.76
CA GLY A 63 -6.15 2.34 -22.29
C GLY A 63 -7.60 2.11 -21.86
N ALA A 64 -8.07 0.85 -21.81
CA ALA A 64 -9.42 0.53 -21.39
C ALA A 64 -9.66 0.96 -19.94
N LYS A 65 -10.84 1.52 -19.66
CA LYS A 65 -11.22 1.93 -18.31
C LYS A 65 -11.42 0.70 -17.42
N LEU A 66 -10.82 0.72 -16.23
CA LEU A 66 -11.01 -0.31 -15.21
C LEU A 66 -12.29 -0.03 -14.40
N PRO A 67 -12.99 -1.08 -13.94
CA PRO A 67 -14.10 -0.91 -13.00
C PRO A 67 -13.63 -0.28 -11.67
N PRO A 68 -14.55 0.30 -10.87
CA PRO A 68 -14.22 0.79 -9.53
C PRO A 68 -13.59 -0.28 -8.64
N GLU A 69 -12.77 0.12 -7.67
CA GLU A 69 -12.10 -0.76 -6.69
C GLU A 69 -11.09 -1.77 -7.29
N TRP A 70 -10.77 -1.64 -8.58
CA TRP A 70 -9.65 -2.34 -9.20
C TRP A 70 -8.35 -1.61 -8.92
N ALA A 71 -7.31 -2.37 -8.57
CA ALA A 71 -5.94 -1.91 -8.56
C ALA A 71 -5.03 -3.02 -9.11
N LEU A 72 -4.29 -2.73 -10.18
CA LEU A 72 -3.41 -3.66 -10.87
C LEU A 72 -1.99 -3.12 -10.99
N GLN A 73 -1.03 -4.00 -11.23
CA GLN A 73 0.36 -3.66 -11.53
C GLN A 73 0.95 -4.55 -12.63
N VAL A 74 2.08 -4.12 -13.18
CA VAL A 74 2.84 -4.85 -14.20
C VAL A 74 4.02 -5.57 -13.51
N PRO A 75 4.12 -6.92 -13.60
CA PRO A 75 5.21 -7.67 -12.95
C PRO A 75 6.60 -7.29 -13.43
N GLN A 76 6.74 -6.92 -14.71
CA GLN A 76 8.01 -6.52 -15.31
C GLN A 76 8.64 -5.31 -14.60
N ASP A 77 7.84 -4.43 -14.01
CA ASP A 77 8.33 -3.28 -13.24
C ASP A 77 9.15 -3.75 -12.03
N TYR A 78 8.82 -4.90 -11.44
CA TYR A 78 9.55 -5.46 -10.29
C TYR A 78 10.92 -6.00 -10.69
N VAL A 79 11.00 -6.62 -11.87
CA VAL A 79 12.28 -7.08 -12.44
C VAL A 79 13.15 -5.88 -12.84
N ASP A 80 12.54 -4.79 -13.30
CA ASP A 80 13.29 -3.59 -13.67
C ASP A 80 13.90 -2.89 -12.45
N VAL A 81 13.30 -3.02 -11.25
CA VAL A 81 13.96 -2.62 -9.99
C VAL A 81 15.27 -3.38 -9.79
N LEU A 82 15.30 -4.69 -10.03
CA LEU A 82 16.53 -5.48 -9.91
C LEU A 82 17.59 -5.03 -10.92
N LYS A 83 17.17 -4.71 -12.15
CA LYS A 83 18.07 -4.25 -13.22
C LYS A 83 18.61 -2.83 -13.04
N SER A 84 17.92 -2.00 -12.26
CA SER A 84 18.22 -0.57 -12.13
C SER A 84 18.67 -0.19 -10.73
N ALA A 85 17.83 -0.44 -9.72
CA ALA A 85 18.08 0.00 -8.36
C ALA A 85 19.24 -0.77 -7.71
N VAL A 86 19.36 -2.09 -7.93
CA VAL A 86 20.44 -2.87 -7.31
C VAL A 86 21.83 -2.42 -7.81
N PRO A 87 22.12 -2.36 -9.13
CA PRO A 87 23.40 -1.84 -9.61
C PRO A 87 23.68 -0.41 -9.16
N ALA A 88 22.66 0.46 -9.15
CA ALA A 88 22.79 1.85 -8.73
C ALA A 88 23.11 1.98 -7.23
N ALA A 89 22.49 1.17 -6.37
CA ALA A 89 22.77 1.15 -4.94
C ALA A 89 24.20 0.66 -4.66
N VAL A 90 24.66 -0.37 -5.37
CA VAL A 90 26.04 -0.88 -5.27
C VAL A 90 27.05 0.18 -5.72
N ALA A 91 26.79 0.86 -6.84
CA ALA A 91 27.63 1.95 -7.30
C ALA A 91 27.66 3.12 -6.30
N ALA A 92 26.51 3.48 -5.72
CA ALA A 92 26.41 4.53 -4.70
C ALA A 92 27.16 4.16 -3.41
N ALA A 93 27.18 2.88 -3.03
CA ALA A 93 27.93 2.39 -1.88
C ALA A 93 29.45 2.36 -2.11
N GLY A 94 29.90 2.34 -3.37
CA GLY A 94 31.32 2.30 -3.72
C GLY A 94 32.03 1.01 -3.32
N ILE A 95 31.29 -0.09 -3.18
CA ILE A 95 31.83 -1.41 -2.79
C ILE A 95 32.19 -2.25 -4.01
N ASP A 96 33.02 -3.28 -3.81
CA ASP A 96 33.21 -4.36 -4.79
C ASP A 96 32.02 -5.33 -4.70
N PRO A 97 31.25 -5.57 -5.80
CA PRO A 97 30.16 -6.54 -5.81
C PRO A 97 30.58 -7.95 -5.37
N ALA A 98 31.86 -8.32 -5.52
CA ALA A 98 32.38 -9.62 -5.08
C ALA A 98 32.30 -9.84 -3.57
N HIS A 99 32.12 -8.78 -2.77
CA HIS A 99 31.94 -8.86 -1.32
C HIS A 99 30.46 -8.95 -0.89
N VAL A 100 29.53 -8.94 -1.84
CA VAL A 100 28.11 -9.17 -1.55
C VAL A 100 27.88 -10.67 -1.38
N ILE A 101 27.37 -11.09 -0.22
CA ILE A 101 27.18 -12.51 0.12
C ILE A 101 25.72 -12.99 0.02
N GLY A 102 24.77 -12.06 -0.10
CA GLY A 102 23.37 -12.42 -0.27
C GLY A 102 22.42 -11.27 -0.57
N VAL A 103 21.22 -11.63 -1.02
CA VAL A 103 20.10 -10.73 -1.35
C VAL A 103 18.86 -11.18 -0.58
N GLY A 104 18.11 -10.22 -0.05
CA GLY A 104 16.80 -10.43 0.55
C GLY A 104 15.81 -9.43 0.00
N THR A 105 14.55 -9.83 -0.08
CA THR A 105 13.48 -8.99 -0.63
C THR A 105 12.25 -9.02 0.25
N ASP A 106 11.57 -7.88 0.34
CA ASP A 106 10.25 -7.76 0.93
C ASP A 106 9.28 -7.13 -0.07
N PHE A 107 7.99 -7.31 0.17
CA PHE A 107 6.94 -6.87 -0.75
C PHE A 107 5.70 -6.40 0.02
N THR A 108 4.90 -5.55 -0.62
CA THR A 108 3.51 -5.34 -0.21
C THR A 108 2.75 -6.67 -0.07
N ALA A 109 1.89 -6.79 0.95
CA ALA A 109 1.24 -8.06 1.27
C ALA A 109 -0.01 -8.36 0.42
N CYS A 110 -0.08 -9.57 -0.12
CA CYS A 110 -1.17 -10.06 -0.96
C CYS A 110 -1.30 -9.35 -2.31
N THR A 111 -0.17 -9.21 -2.99
CA THR A 111 -0.03 -8.74 -4.36
C THR A 111 0.11 -9.97 -5.27
N MET A 112 -1.03 -10.48 -5.74
CA MET A 112 -1.11 -11.80 -6.39
C MET A 112 -0.85 -11.75 -7.90
N ILE A 113 -0.19 -12.76 -8.45
CA ILE A 113 0.16 -12.88 -9.86
C ILE A 113 -0.35 -14.23 -10.41
N PRO A 114 -1.20 -14.24 -11.44
CA PRO A 114 -1.51 -15.47 -12.17
C PRO A 114 -0.35 -15.81 -13.11
N THR A 115 0.24 -16.99 -12.96
CA THR A 115 1.38 -17.41 -13.78
C THR A 115 1.18 -18.78 -14.41
N LEU A 116 2.00 -19.05 -15.42
CA LEU A 116 2.27 -20.39 -15.92
C LEU A 116 3.13 -21.20 -14.95
N ALA A 117 3.29 -22.49 -15.24
CA ALA A 117 4.08 -23.41 -14.44
C ALA A 117 5.57 -23.03 -14.37
N ASP A 118 6.07 -22.26 -15.33
CA ASP A 118 7.44 -21.74 -15.36
C ASP A 118 7.58 -20.34 -14.72
N GLY A 119 6.49 -19.78 -14.19
CA GLY A 119 6.48 -18.48 -13.54
C GLY A 119 6.20 -17.31 -14.49
N THR A 120 5.98 -17.55 -15.78
CA THR A 120 5.60 -16.50 -16.73
C THR A 120 4.24 -15.89 -16.33
N PRO A 121 4.15 -14.59 -16.01
CA PRO A 121 2.88 -13.93 -15.73
C PRO A 121 1.96 -13.95 -16.94
N LEU A 122 0.66 -14.17 -16.74
CA LEU A 122 -0.27 -14.31 -17.85
C LEU A 122 -0.37 -13.04 -18.71
N ASN A 123 -0.19 -11.84 -18.14
CA ASN A 123 -0.22 -10.58 -18.90
C ASN A 123 0.95 -10.42 -19.89
N GLU A 124 1.99 -11.26 -19.81
CA GLU A 124 3.11 -11.26 -20.75
C GLU A 124 2.83 -12.11 -21.99
N LEU A 125 1.76 -12.92 -21.96
CA LEU A 125 1.27 -13.63 -23.14
C LEU A 125 0.46 -12.67 -24.00
N THR A 126 0.82 -12.58 -25.29
CA THR A 126 0.26 -11.57 -26.21
C THR A 126 -1.26 -11.70 -26.33
N GLU A 127 -1.79 -12.92 -26.23
CA GLU A 127 -3.23 -13.21 -26.28
C GLU A 127 -4.03 -12.76 -25.03
N TYR A 128 -3.36 -12.41 -23.92
CA TYR A 128 -4.01 -11.99 -22.68
C TYR A 128 -3.64 -10.57 -22.23
N ALA A 129 -2.83 -9.85 -23.01
CA ALA A 129 -2.39 -8.50 -22.69
C ALA A 129 -3.56 -7.49 -22.55
N ASP A 130 -4.71 -7.75 -23.18
CA ASP A 130 -5.91 -6.92 -23.06
C ASP A 130 -6.85 -7.35 -21.93
N ARG A 131 -6.53 -8.42 -21.19
CA ARG A 131 -7.36 -8.98 -20.11
C ARG A 131 -6.93 -8.45 -18.74
N PRO A 132 -7.74 -7.64 -18.04
CA PRO A 132 -7.38 -7.09 -16.72
C PRO A 132 -7.07 -8.14 -15.65
N HIS A 133 -7.65 -9.34 -15.76
CA HIS A 133 -7.42 -10.46 -14.85
C HIS A 133 -6.08 -11.17 -15.04
N ALA A 134 -5.34 -10.87 -16.13
CA ALA A 134 -4.02 -11.44 -16.39
C ALA A 134 -2.89 -10.73 -15.64
N TYR A 135 -3.18 -9.56 -15.09
CA TYR A 135 -2.23 -8.70 -14.38
C TYR A 135 -2.19 -9.00 -12.89
N VAL A 136 -1.18 -8.43 -12.24
CA VAL A 136 -1.05 -8.47 -10.78
C VAL A 136 -2.28 -7.85 -10.10
N LYS A 137 -2.83 -8.54 -9.11
CA LYS A 137 -3.84 -8.00 -8.19
C LYS A 137 -3.17 -7.38 -6.97
N LEU A 138 -2.97 -6.07 -7.01
CA LEU A 138 -2.31 -5.32 -5.93
C LEU A 138 -3.03 -5.49 -4.59
N TRP A 139 -2.34 -5.33 -3.46
CA TRP A 139 -2.92 -5.39 -2.12
C TRP A 139 -4.19 -4.54 -1.98
N LYS A 140 -4.20 -3.29 -2.47
CA LYS A 140 -5.36 -2.36 -2.44
C LYS A 140 -6.47 -2.64 -3.46
N HIS A 141 -6.48 -3.84 -4.05
CA HIS A 141 -7.55 -4.28 -4.94
C HIS A 141 -8.73 -4.79 -4.10
N HIS A 142 -9.83 -4.04 -4.07
CA HIS A 142 -11.00 -4.33 -3.23
C HIS A 142 -12.21 -4.87 -3.98
N SER A 143 -12.14 -4.97 -5.32
CA SER A 143 -13.29 -5.42 -6.11
C SER A 143 -13.74 -6.87 -5.81
N ALA A 144 -12.89 -7.67 -5.14
CA ALA A 144 -13.21 -9.00 -4.64
C ALA A 144 -14.06 -9.03 -3.34
N GLN A 145 -14.54 -7.88 -2.83
CA GLN A 145 -15.31 -7.83 -1.58
C GLN A 145 -16.52 -8.78 -1.53
N PRO A 146 -17.38 -8.89 -2.56
CA PRO A 146 -18.50 -9.84 -2.53
C PRO A 146 -18.05 -11.31 -2.37
N HIS A 147 -16.84 -11.64 -2.81
CA HIS A 147 -16.26 -12.97 -2.68
C HIS A 147 -15.74 -13.20 -1.26
N ALA A 148 -15.08 -12.20 -0.67
CA ALA A 148 -14.68 -12.25 0.74
C ALA A 148 -15.88 -12.40 1.68
N ASP A 149 -16.97 -11.65 1.43
CA ASP A 149 -18.21 -11.75 2.20
C ASP A 149 -18.77 -13.18 2.16
N ARG A 150 -18.82 -13.80 0.97
CA ARG A 150 -19.25 -15.22 0.82
C ARG A 150 -18.34 -16.21 1.54
N ILE A 151 -17.02 -15.99 1.52
CA ILE A 151 -16.06 -16.83 2.26
C ILE A 151 -16.31 -16.71 3.77
N ASN A 152 -16.49 -15.48 4.26
CA ASN A 152 -16.77 -15.18 5.66
C ASN A 152 -18.08 -15.79 6.15
N ASP A 153 -19.16 -15.61 5.39
CA ASP A 153 -20.48 -16.15 5.70
C ASP A 153 -20.44 -17.68 5.82
N LEU A 154 -19.83 -18.36 4.84
CA LEU A 154 -19.71 -19.82 4.85
C LEU A 154 -18.80 -20.32 5.97
N ALA A 155 -17.67 -19.64 6.22
CA ALA A 155 -16.73 -20.02 7.29
C ALA A 155 -17.38 -19.89 8.66
N SER A 156 -18.17 -18.84 8.86
CA SER A 156 -18.96 -18.62 10.07
C SER A 156 -20.06 -19.68 10.22
N GLU A 157 -20.81 -19.97 9.15
CA GLU A 157 -21.86 -21.00 9.15
C GLU A 157 -21.32 -22.38 9.53
N ARG A 158 -20.14 -22.73 9.01
CA ARG A 158 -19.49 -24.03 9.25
C ARG A 158 -18.67 -24.09 10.54
N GLY A 159 -18.43 -22.95 11.20
CA GLY A 159 -17.55 -22.88 12.37
C GLY A 159 -16.12 -23.30 12.04
N GLU A 160 -15.60 -22.85 10.89
CA GLU A 160 -14.24 -23.17 10.45
C GLU A 160 -13.20 -22.68 11.47
N SER A 161 -12.35 -23.59 11.96
CA SER A 161 -11.43 -23.32 13.09
C SER A 161 -10.32 -22.32 12.77
N TRP A 162 -10.04 -22.09 11.49
CA TRP A 162 -9.03 -21.12 11.06
C TRP A 162 -9.58 -19.69 11.08
N LEU A 163 -10.89 -19.46 11.00
CA LEU A 163 -11.47 -18.11 10.90
C LEU A 163 -11.13 -17.20 12.10
N PRO A 164 -11.17 -17.67 13.36
CA PRO A 164 -10.75 -16.87 14.51
C PRO A 164 -9.26 -16.48 14.49
N ARG A 165 -8.42 -17.21 13.75
CA ARG A 165 -7.00 -16.84 13.54
C ARG A 165 -6.82 -15.57 12.71
N TYR A 166 -7.91 -15.03 12.13
CA TYR A 166 -7.95 -13.80 11.34
C TYR A 166 -8.95 -12.79 11.93
N GLY A 167 -9.13 -12.82 13.26
CA GLY A 167 -10.03 -11.87 13.93
C GLY A 167 -11.51 -12.05 13.59
N GLY A 168 -11.88 -13.18 12.99
CA GLY A 168 -13.25 -13.55 12.63
C GLY A 168 -13.64 -13.27 11.18
N LEU A 169 -12.79 -12.61 10.39
CA LEU A 169 -13.11 -12.19 9.02
C LEU A 169 -11.84 -12.19 8.14
N ILE A 170 -11.95 -12.72 6.92
CA ILE A 170 -10.94 -12.59 5.86
C ILE A 170 -11.23 -11.36 4.98
N SER A 171 -10.18 -10.68 4.53
CA SER A 171 -10.25 -9.46 3.71
C SER A 171 -10.43 -9.74 2.22
N SER A 172 -11.04 -8.78 1.49
CA SER A 172 -11.08 -8.75 0.02
C SER A 172 -9.71 -8.60 -0.64
N GLU A 173 -8.75 -8.07 0.11
CA GLU A 173 -7.36 -7.94 -0.32
C GLU A 173 -6.65 -9.30 -0.44
N TRP A 174 -7.22 -10.38 0.13
CA TRP A 174 -6.48 -11.63 0.37
C TRP A 174 -6.66 -12.70 -0.72
N GLU A 175 -5.78 -13.71 -0.66
CA GLU A 175 -5.45 -14.62 -1.76
C GLU A 175 -6.68 -15.36 -2.32
N PHE A 176 -7.54 -15.86 -1.43
CA PHE A 176 -8.69 -16.69 -1.78
C PHE A 176 -9.85 -15.88 -2.37
N ALA A 177 -10.10 -14.66 -1.87
CA ALA A 177 -11.14 -13.80 -2.42
C ALA A 177 -10.79 -13.38 -3.86
N LYS A 178 -9.53 -12.99 -4.10
CA LYS A 178 -9.03 -12.65 -5.44
C LYS A 178 -9.01 -13.84 -6.39
N GLY A 179 -8.65 -15.03 -5.90
CA GLY A 179 -8.70 -16.27 -6.67
C GLY A 179 -10.12 -16.66 -7.08
N LEU A 180 -11.08 -16.53 -6.16
CA LEU A 180 -12.49 -16.82 -6.44
C LEU A 180 -13.09 -15.80 -7.43
N GLN A 181 -12.73 -14.52 -7.28
CA GLN A 181 -13.10 -13.49 -8.26
C GLN A 181 -12.59 -13.82 -9.66
N LEU A 182 -11.30 -14.20 -9.78
CA LEU A 182 -10.70 -14.56 -11.06
C LEU A 182 -11.48 -15.70 -11.73
N LEU A 183 -11.85 -16.75 -10.97
CA LEU A 183 -12.67 -17.84 -11.50
C LEU A 183 -14.04 -17.36 -12.00
N GLU A 184 -14.75 -16.55 -11.22
CA GLU A 184 -16.14 -16.19 -11.51
C GLU A 184 -16.26 -15.12 -12.61
N GLU A 185 -15.27 -14.24 -12.74
CA GLU A 185 -15.26 -13.16 -13.74
C GLU A 185 -14.50 -13.52 -15.02
N ASP A 186 -13.49 -14.40 -14.94
CA ASP A 186 -12.67 -14.82 -16.07
C ASP A 186 -12.25 -16.31 -15.97
N PRO A 187 -13.21 -17.24 -16.15
CA PRO A 187 -12.94 -18.67 -15.99
C PRO A 187 -11.92 -19.20 -17.00
N GLU A 188 -11.90 -18.66 -18.23
CA GLU A 188 -10.90 -19.06 -19.24
C GLU A 188 -9.48 -18.81 -18.73
N LEU A 189 -9.25 -17.62 -18.17
CA LEU A 189 -7.95 -17.25 -17.64
C LEU A 189 -7.60 -18.00 -16.35
N TYR A 190 -8.58 -18.24 -15.48
CA TYR A 190 -8.41 -19.09 -14.30
C TYR A 190 -7.94 -20.51 -14.67
N HIS A 191 -8.53 -21.12 -15.69
CA HIS A 191 -8.12 -22.45 -16.15
C HIS A 191 -6.77 -22.43 -16.87
N ARG A 192 -6.40 -21.30 -17.48
CA ARG A 192 -5.10 -21.12 -18.14
C ARG A 192 -3.94 -20.96 -17.15
N MET A 193 -4.20 -20.32 -16.01
CA MET A 193 -3.25 -20.14 -14.92
C MET A 193 -2.82 -21.50 -14.37
N ASP A 194 -1.52 -21.72 -14.18
CA ASP A 194 -1.01 -22.90 -13.50
C ASP A 194 -0.75 -22.62 -12.01
N ARG A 195 -0.30 -21.40 -11.68
CA ARG A 195 0.03 -20.99 -10.31
C ARG A 195 -0.55 -19.62 -9.98
N TRP A 196 -1.04 -19.49 -8.75
CA TRP A 196 -1.46 -18.22 -8.16
C TRP A 196 -0.41 -17.82 -7.13
N VAL A 197 0.42 -16.83 -7.46
CA VAL A 197 1.71 -16.61 -6.80
C VAL A 197 1.74 -15.25 -6.15
N GLU A 198 2.22 -15.19 -4.90
CA GLU A 198 2.50 -13.93 -4.24
C GLU A 198 3.69 -13.21 -4.89
N ALA A 199 3.64 -11.89 -5.09
CA ALA A 199 4.74 -11.16 -5.71
C ALA A 199 6.05 -11.27 -4.93
N ALA A 200 5.98 -11.35 -3.59
CA ALA A 200 7.11 -11.62 -2.70
C ALA A 200 7.81 -12.95 -3.01
N ASP A 201 7.05 -13.98 -3.41
CA ASP A 201 7.60 -15.28 -3.81
C ASP A 201 8.06 -15.27 -5.27
N TRP A 202 7.27 -14.63 -6.14
CA TRP A 202 7.55 -14.57 -7.57
C TRP A 202 8.89 -13.88 -7.86
N ILE A 203 9.19 -12.78 -7.17
CA ILE A 203 10.46 -12.07 -7.39
C ILE A 203 11.67 -12.90 -6.93
N VAL A 204 11.54 -13.66 -5.83
CA VAL A 204 12.55 -14.61 -5.36
C VAL A 204 12.70 -15.79 -6.33
N TRP A 205 11.60 -16.23 -6.94
CA TRP A 205 11.63 -17.22 -8.01
C TRP A 205 12.39 -16.68 -9.23
N GLN A 206 12.19 -15.43 -9.64
CA GLN A 206 12.98 -14.82 -10.71
C GLN A 206 14.48 -14.71 -10.36
N LEU A 207 14.81 -14.46 -9.09
CA LEU A 207 16.20 -14.41 -8.64
C LEU A 207 16.89 -15.79 -8.68
N THR A 208 16.18 -16.85 -8.29
CA THR A 208 16.78 -18.17 -8.00
C THR A 208 16.49 -19.26 -9.03
N GLY A 209 15.43 -19.10 -9.83
CA GLY A 209 14.88 -20.16 -10.68
C GLY A 209 14.10 -21.24 -9.91
N ARG A 210 13.94 -21.12 -8.59
CA ARG A 210 13.18 -22.04 -7.74
C ARG A 210 11.98 -21.35 -7.11
N TYR A 211 10.80 -21.92 -7.29
CA TYR A 211 9.61 -21.46 -6.58
C TYR A 211 9.59 -22.02 -5.15
N VAL A 212 9.53 -21.14 -4.16
CA VAL A 212 9.31 -21.46 -2.75
C VAL A 212 8.36 -20.39 -2.22
N ARG A 213 7.33 -20.80 -1.49
CA ARG A 213 6.39 -19.87 -0.88
C ARG A 213 6.84 -19.47 0.51
N ASN A 214 6.69 -18.21 0.88
CA ASN A 214 7.08 -17.76 2.21
C ASN A 214 5.99 -18.04 3.26
N ALA A 215 6.41 -18.46 4.46
CA ALA A 215 5.52 -18.75 5.57
C ALA A 215 4.66 -17.55 6.01
N CYS A 216 5.16 -16.32 5.83
CA CYS A 216 4.45 -15.09 6.20
C CYS A 216 3.15 -14.94 5.39
N THR A 217 3.24 -14.74 4.08
CA THR A 217 2.08 -14.51 3.21
C THR A 217 1.18 -15.75 3.11
N ALA A 218 1.74 -16.96 3.08
CA ALA A 218 0.96 -18.19 3.12
C ALA A 218 0.07 -18.24 4.39
N GLY A 219 0.62 -17.85 5.55
CA GLY A 219 -0.13 -17.79 6.80
C GLY A 219 -1.12 -16.63 6.85
N TYR A 220 -0.66 -15.37 6.71
CA TYR A 220 -1.51 -14.20 6.94
C TYR A 220 -2.55 -13.98 5.83
N LYS A 221 -2.22 -14.33 4.58
CA LYS A 221 -3.02 -13.96 3.40
C LYS A 221 -3.54 -15.18 2.63
N GLY A 222 -2.90 -16.34 2.81
CA GLY A 222 -3.23 -17.61 2.17
C GLY A 222 -4.01 -18.60 3.03
N ILE A 223 -4.47 -18.22 4.23
CA ILE A 223 -5.28 -19.09 5.10
C ILE A 223 -4.57 -20.43 5.45
N LEU A 224 -3.23 -20.45 5.43
CA LEU A 224 -2.47 -21.63 5.87
C LEU A 224 -2.33 -21.61 7.40
N GLN A 225 -3.04 -22.51 8.07
CA GLN A 225 -2.99 -22.65 9.53
C GLN A 225 -2.70 -24.10 9.89
N ASP A 226 -1.79 -24.30 10.85
CA ASP A 226 -1.42 -25.63 11.36
C ASP A 226 -1.04 -26.63 10.24
N GLY A 227 -0.44 -26.10 9.16
CA GLY A 227 -0.01 -26.87 7.97
C GLY A 227 -1.12 -27.26 7.00
N SER A 228 -2.33 -26.68 7.13
CA SER A 228 -3.48 -26.99 6.26
C SER A 228 -4.15 -25.73 5.71
N TYR A 229 -4.58 -25.80 4.45
CA TYR A 229 -5.46 -24.81 3.80
C TYR A 229 -6.95 -25.15 4.06
N PRO A 230 -7.88 -24.23 3.76
CA PRO A 230 -9.31 -24.56 3.75
C PRO A 230 -9.60 -25.79 2.89
N SER A 231 -10.46 -26.67 3.40
CA SER A 231 -10.69 -27.98 2.79
C SER A 231 -11.35 -27.89 1.40
N GLU A 232 -11.14 -28.92 0.55
CA GLU A 232 -11.79 -28.97 -0.77
C GLU A 232 -13.34 -28.92 -0.66
N SER A 233 -13.90 -29.45 0.44
CA SER A 233 -15.36 -29.40 0.68
C SER A 233 -15.85 -28.02 1.11
N PHE A 234 -14.99 -27.20 1.71
CA PHE A 234 -15.25 -25.78 1.99
C PHE A 234 -15.19 -24.98 0.70
N LEU A 235 -14.08 -25.08 -0.04
CA LEU A 235 -13.89 -24.34 -1.28
C LEU A 235 -14.92 -24.72 -2.35
N GLY A 236 -15.25 -26.01 -2.47
CA GLY A 236 -16.26 -26.51 -3.41
C GLY A 236 -17.69 -26.07 -3.10
N ALA A 237 -17.98 -25.70 -1.86
CA ALA A 237 -19.27 -25.13 -1.48
C ALA A 237 -19.38 -23.64 -1.84
N LEU A 238 -18.25 -22.92 -1.98
CA LEU A 238 -18.25 -21.58 -2.56
C LEU A 238 -18.49 -21.65 -4.07
N ASN A 239 -17.74 -22.52 -4.75
CA ASN A 239 -17.88 -22.80 -6.17
C ASN A 239 -17.26 -24.19 -6.47
N PRO A 240 -17.97 -25.13 -7.13
CA PRO A 240 -17.45 -26.47 -7.42
C PRO A 240 -16.12 -26.48 -8.19
N GLU A 241 -15.90 -25.52 -9.09
CA GLU A 241 -14.66 -25.40 -9.86
C GLU A 241 -13.49 -24.82 -9.04
N PHE A 242 -13.80 -24.24 -7.88
CA PHE A 242 -12.82 -23.72 -6.92
C PHE A 242 -12.39 -24.76 -5.88
N ALA A 243 -13.05 -25.94 -5.84
CA ALA A 243 -12.82 -26.97 -4.81
C ALA A 243 -11.35 -27.35 -4.64
N ARG A 244 -10.60 -27.38 -5.74
CA ARG A 244 -9.19 -27.76 -5.75
C ARG A 244 -8.23 -26.57 -5.88
N PHE A 245 -8.71 -25.33 -5.72
CA PHE A 245 -7.88 -24.13 -5.89
C PHE A 245 -6.60 -24.18 -5.03
N ALA A 246 -6.74 -24.52 -3.74
CA ALA A 246 -5.61 -24.65 -2.83
C ALA A 246 -4.60 -25.68 -3.37
N ALA A 247 -5.04 -26.91 -3.65
CA ALA A 247 -4.16 -28.00 -4.10
C ALA A 247 -3.54 -27.78 -5.48
N ASP A 248 -4.30 -27.22 -6.43
CA ASP A 248 -3.91 -27.19 -7.83
C ASP A 248 -3.15 -25.90 -8.21
N LYS A 249 -3.39 -24.77 -7.53
CA LYS A 249 -2.86 -23.45 -7.91
C LYS A 249 -1.95 -22.81 -6.87
N VAL A 250 -2.11 -23.15 -5.59
CA VAL A 250 -1.56 -22.40 -4.45
C VAL A 250 -0.55 -23.24 -3.66
N ASP A 251 -0.85 -24.51 -3.38
CA ASP A 251 -0.02 -25.37 -2.53
C ASP A 251 1.37 -25.60 -3.14
N HIS A 252 2.38 -25.35 -2.31
CA HIS A 252 3.79 -25.45 -2.68
C HIS A 252 4.68 -25.56 -1.44
N GLU A 253 5.97 -25.85 -1.65
CA GLU A 253 6.95 -25.86 -0.56
C GLU A 253 6.97 -24.53 0.19
N ILE A 254 6.80 -24.59 1.52
CA ILE A 254 6.83 -23.42 2.40
C ILE A 254 8.25 -23.22 2.95
N GLY A 255 8.88 -22.12 2.55
CA GLY A 255 10.13 -21.62 3.09
C GLY A 255 9.92 -20.83 4.38
N GLN A 256 10.81 -21.07 5.36
CA GLN A 256 10.82 -20.33 6.62
C GLN A 256 11.53 -18.97 6.45
N LEU A 257 11.09 -17.97 7.20
CA LEU A 257 11.66 -16.62 7.13
C LEU A 257 13.14 -16.64 7.58
N GLY A 258 14.02 -16.07 6.75
CA GLY A 258 15.46 -16.04 6.96
C GLY A 258 16.20 -17.27 6.43
N ALA A 259 15.48 -18.32 6.01
CA ALA A 259 16.09 -19.44 5.29
C ALA A 259 16.51 -19.03 3.87
N SER A 260 17.43 -19.80 3.28
CA SER A 260 17.79 -19.65 1.87
C SER A 260 16.70 -20.26 0.97
N ALA A 261 16.21 -19.48 0.02
CA ALA A 261 15.37 -19.97 -1.08
C ALA A 261 16.19 -20.62 -2.21
N GLY A 262 17.52 -20.50 -2.15
CA GLY A 262 18.45 -20.93 -3.18
C GLY A 262 19.55 -19.88 -3.38
N THR A 263 20.14 -19.90 -4.57
CA THR A 263 21.24 -19.02 -4.94
C THR A 263 20.85 -18.14 -6.12
N LEU A 264 21.46 -16.97 -6.22
CA LEU A 264 21.28 -16.04 -7.33
C LEU A 264 21.65 -16.72 -8.65
N SER A 265 20.71 -16.79 -9.58
CA SER A 265 20.90 -17.41 -10.89
C SER A 265 21.81 -16.56 -11.79
N ALA A 266 22.37 -17.17 -12.84
CA ALA A 266 23.14 -16.44 -13.85
C ALA A 266 22.36 -15.28 -14.50
N GLN A 267 21.05 -15.46 -14.71
CA GLN A 267 20.18 -14.42 -15.28
C GLN A 267 20.03 -13.23 -14.30
N ALA A 268 19.76 -13.52 -13.04
CA ALA A 268 19.61 -12.49 -12.01
C ALA A 268 20.95 -11.79 -11.70
N ALA A 269 22.07 -12.50 -11.76
CA ALA A 269 23.40 -11.91 -11.69
C ALA A 269 23.64 -10.90 -12.83
N ALA A 270 23.21 -11.24 -14.05
CA ALA A 270 23.32 -10.32 -15.19
C ALA A 270 22.43 -9.07 -15.05
N TRP A 271 21.28 -9.17 -14.38
CA TRP A 271 20.43 -8.00 -14.08
C TRP A 271 21.02 -7.11 -12.99
N THR A 272 21.47 -7.72 -11.90
CA THR A 272 21.84 -7.00 -10.66
C THR A 272 23.30 -6.55 -10.63
N GLY A 273 24.16 -7.13 -11.48
CA GLY A 273 25.61 -6.92 -11.43
C GLY A 273 26.28 -7.60 -10.23
N LEU A 274 25.57 -8.48 -9.52
CA LEU A 274 26.07 -9.23 -8.37
C LEU A 274 26.67 -10.59 -8.78
N PRO A 275 27.51 -11.21 -7.94
CA PRO A 275 28.05 -12.54 -8.24
C PRO A 275 26.96 -13.61 -8.30
N GLU A 276 27.01 -14.46 -9.33
CA GLU A 276 26.21 -15.67 -9.38
C GLU A 276 26.52 -16.58 -8.18
N GLY A 277 25.51 -17.27 -7.65
CA GLY A 277 25.70 -18.27 -6.59
C GLY A 277 25.60 -17.72 -5.16
N ILE A 278 25.48 -16.40 -4.96
CA ILE A 278 25.24 -15.82 -3.63
C ILE A 278 23.87 -16.21 -3.09
N ALA A 279 23.69 -16.20 -1.77
CA ALA A 279 22.44 -16.63 -1.16
C ALA A 279 21.28 -15.67 -1.49
N VAL A 280 20.08 -16.24 -1.71
CA VAL A 280 18.84 -15.47 -1.77
C VAL A 280 17.93 -15.93 -0.63
N ALA A 281 17.47 -15.00 0.20
CA ALA A 281 16.54 -15.32 1.28
C ALA A 281 15.14 -15.63 0.73
N VAL A 282 14.38 -16.45 1.46
CA VAL A 282 12.93 -16.59 1.25
C VAL A 282 12.28 -15.20 1.34
N GLY A 283 11.31 -14.95 0.44
CA GLY A 283 10.58 -13.68 0.38
C GLY A 283 9.83 -13.38 1.67
N ASN A 284 9.45 -12.12 1.87
CA ASN A 284 8.77 -11.71 3.08
C ASN A 284 7.90 -10.46 2.82
N VAL A 285 7.17 -10.01 3.84
CA VAL A 285 6.34 -8.80 3.80
C VAL A 285 7.07 -7.61 4.42
N ASP A 286 6.93 -6.45 3.79
CA ASP A 286 7.54 -5.15 4.17
C ASP A 286 7.43 -4.83 5.68
N ALA A 287 6.22 -4.92 6.23
CA ALA A 287 5.94 -4.67 7.64
C ALA A 287 6.64 -5.68 8.57
N HIS A 288 6.72 -6.95 8.16
CA HIS A 288 7.20 -8.04 9.00
C HIS A 288 8.74 -8.04 9.09
N VAL A 289 9.43 -7.77 7.97
CA VAL A 289 10.89 -7.64 7.97
C VAL A 289 11.38 -6.42 8.76
N THR A 290 10.52 -5.42 8.95
CA THR A 290 10.88 -4.22 9.73
C THR A 290 11.14 -4.53 11.21
N ALA A 291 10.52 -5.58 11.77
CA ALA A 291 10.66 -5.94 13.18
C ALA A 291 12.12 -6.20 13.61
N PRO A 292 12.91 -7.07 12.95
CA PRO A 292 14.33 -7.24 13.28
C PRO A 292 15.18 -5.99 13.03
N ALA A 293 14.88 -5.18 12.00
CA ALA A 293 15.58 -3.91 11.77
C ALA A 293 15.38 -2.92 12.94
N ALA A 294 14.22 -2.97 13.58
CA ALA A 294 13.89 -2.20 14.78
C ALA A 294 14.29 -2.89 16.11
N GLN A 295 15.04 -4.00 16.08
CA GLN A 295 15.35 -4.82 17.27
C GLN A 295 14.11 -5.23 18.09
N ALA A 296 12.98 -5.44 17.41
CA ALA A 296 11.65 -5.69 17.98
C ALA A 296 11.20 -7.15 17.81
N VAL A 297 12.05 -8.07 18.27
CA VAL A 297 11.89 -9.52 18.05
C VAL A 297 11.51 -10.28 19.31
N ALA A 298 11.30 -9.59 20.43
CA ALA A 298 10.82 -10.18 21.68
C ALA A 298 9.28 -10.05 21.80
N PRO A 299 8.64 -10.94 22.58
CA PRO A 299 7.22 -10.84 22.89
C PRO A 299 6.82 -9.46 23.45
N GLY A 300 5.69 -8.94 22.98
CA GLY A 300 5.11 -7.69 23.49
C GLY A 300 5.74 -6.39 22.98
N GLN A 301 6.65 -6.47 22.00
CA GLN A 301 7.19 -5.31 21.29
C GLN A 301 6.39 -5.09 20.00
N MET A 302 5.41 -4.18 20.03
CA MET A 302 4.58 -3.88 18.88
C MET A 302 5.28 -2.86 17.99
N VAL A 303 5.52 -3.22 16.74
CA VAL A 303 6.06 -2.32 15.71
C VAL A 303 4.91 -1.77 14.89
N ALA A 304 4.76 -0.46 14.88
CA ALA A 304 3.83 0.27 14.04
C ALA A 304 4.59 0.88 12.86
N ILE A 305 4.38 0.34 11.66
CA ILE A 305 4.95 0.85 10.41
C ILE A 305 3.97 1.90 9.87
N MET A 306 4.24 3.16 10.20
CA MET A 306 3.33 4.29 10.02
C MET A 306 3.62 5.05 8.72
N GLY A 307 2.66 5.00 7.78
CA GLY A 307 2.71 5.67 6.48
C GLY A 307 1.32 6.14 6.03
N THR A 308 0.95 5.85 4.78
CA THR A 308 -0.41 6.10 4.24
C THR A 308 -1.47 5.41 5.11
N SER A 309 -1.21 4.15 5.45
CA SER A 309 -1.85 3.33 6.49
C SER A 309 -0.84 2.99 7.60
N THR A 310 -1.28 2.28 8.64
CA THR A 310 -0.37 1.69 9.64
C THR A 310 -0.55 0.20 9.73
N CYS A 311 0.53 -0.57 9.55
CA CYS A 311 0.57 -1.99 9.91
C CYS A 311 1.19 -2.14 11.30
N HIS A 312 0.54 -2.90 12.17
CA HIS A 312 1.02 -3.23 13.50
C HIS A 312 1.42 -4.71 13.51
N VAL A 313 2.69 -4.99 13.76
CA VAL A 313 3.20 -6.36 13.88
C VAL A 313 3.82 -6.58 15.25
N MET A 314 3.61 -7.76 15.81
CA MET A 314 4.13 -8.08 17.15
C MET A 314 4.37 -9.59 17.30
N ASN A 315 5.51 -9.96 17.87
CA ASN A 315 5.75 -11.34 18.29
C ASN A 315 5.08 -11.62 19.65
N SER A 316 4.67 -12.86 19.89
CA SER A 316 4.23 -13.36 21.20
C SER A 316 4.53 -14.85 21.36
N ASP A 317 4.70 -15.29 22.60
CA ASP A 317 4.74 -16.70 23.02
C ASP A 317 3.33 -17.23 23.37
N VAL A 318 2.31 -16.37 23.32
CA VAL A 318 0.90 -16.71 23.57
C VAL A 318 0.15 -16.77 22.24
N LEU A 319 -0.57 -17.86 22.01
CA LEU A 319 -1.61 -17.94 20.98
C LEU A 319 -2.97 -17.58 21.59
N ALA A 320 -3.60 -16.54 21.05
CA ALA A 320 -4.91 -16.06 21.45
C ALA A 320 -5.67 -15.49 20.25
N GLU A 321 -6.99 -15.51 20.34
CA GLU A 321 -7.87 -14.86 19.38
C GLU A 321 -7.99 -13.39 19.77
N VAL A 322 -7.46 -12.50 18.93
CA VAL A 322 -7.56 -11.04 19.13
C VAL A 322 -8.64 -10.51 18.17
N PRO A 323 -9.73 -9.89 18.67
CA PRO A 323 -10.78 -9.35 17.82
C PRO A 323 -10.25 -8.41 16.74
N GLY A 324 -10.62 -8.68 15.48
CA GLY A 324 -10.22 -7.87 14.33
C GLY A 324 -8.72 -7.79 14.05
N MET A 325 -7.90 -8.72 14.59
CA MET A 325 -6.54 -8.89 14.09
C MET A 325 -6.56 -9.35 12.63
N CYS A 326 -5.59 -8.91 11.85
CA CYS A 326 -5.41 -9.37 10.48
C CYS A 326 -4.95 -10.83 10.44
N GLY A 327 -4.21 -11.29 11.44
CA GLY A 327 -3.88 -12.69 11.56
C GLY A 327 -2.91 -13.01 12.68
N VAL A 328 -2.84 -14.29 13.04
CA VAL A 328 -1.77 -14.86 13.85
C VAL A 328 -1.18 -16.08 13.15
N VAL A 329 0.15 -16.11 13.03
CA VAL A 329 0.89 -17.14 12.28
C VAL A 329 2.11 -17.59 13.08
N ASP A 330 2.26 -18.90 13.27
CA ASP A 330 3.46 -19.49 13.88
C ASP A 330 4.68 -19.23 12.99
N GLY A 331 5.71 -18.59 13.54
CA GLY A 331 6.89 -18.17 12.78
C GLY A 331 6.63 -17.04 11.78
N GLY A 332 5.47 -16.38 11.84
CA GLY A 332 5.04 -15.38 10.85
C GLY A 332 5.90 -14.10 10.79
N ILE A 333 6.68 -13.82 11.83
CA ILE A 333 7.66 -12.72 11.88
C ILE A 333 9.03 -13.29 12.26
N VAL A 334 9.12 -14.01 13.38
CA VAL A 334 10.34 -14.70 13.84
C VAL A 334 10.00 -16.14 14.18
N SER A 335 10.83 -17.08 13.70
CA SER A 335 10.68 -18.51 13.99
C SER A 335 10.58 -18.78 15.50
N GLY A 336 9.65 -19.66 15.89
CA GLY A 336 9.43 -20.10 17.27
C GLY A 336 8.56 -19.17 18.12
N LEU A 337 8.00 -18.11 17.54
CA LEU A 337 7.00 -17.24 18.16
C LEU A 337 5.80 -17.07 17.23
N TYR A 338 4.63 -16.78 17.81
CA TYR A 338 3.47 -16.35 17.04
C TYR A 338 3.64 -14.90 16.63
N GLY A 339 3.59 -14.64 15.33
CA GLY A 339 3.51 -13.30 14.80
C GLY A 339 2.05 -12.87 14.71
N TYR A 340 1.73 -11.71 15.27
CA TYR A 340 0.43 -11.07 15.15
C TYR A 340 0.51 -9.89 14.20
N GLU A 341 -0.53 -9.72 13.38
CA GLU A 341 -0.72 -8.58 12.50
C GLU A 341 -2.06 -7.90 12.81
N ALA A 342 -2.06 -6.57 12.87
CA ALA A 342 -3.24 -5.71 12.88
C ALA A 342 -3.00 -4.49 11.99
N GLY A 343 -4.04 -3.70 11.70
CA GLY A 343 -3.86 -2.53 10.84
C GLY A 343 -4.88 -1.41 11.03
N GLN A 344 -4.44 -0.19 10.74
CA GLN A 344 -5.30 0.98 10.56
C GLN A 344 -5.35 1.32 9.07
N SER A 345 -6.56 1.32 8.50
CA SER A 345 -6.79 1.43 7.06
C SER A 345 -6.32 2.74 6.44
N GLY A 346 -6.29 3.83 7.21
CA GLY A 346 -5.77 5.11 6.77
C GLY A 346 -5.26 5.91 7.96
N VAL A 347 -4.07 6.49 7.81
CA VAL A 347 -3.45 7.40 8.79
C VAL A 347 -2.91 8.60 8.04
N GLY A 348 -1.78 8.44 7.34
CA GLY A 348 -1.24 9.47 6.43
C GLY A 348 -2.22 9.87 5.34
N ASP A 349 -3.01 8.92 4.81
CA ASP A 349 -4.02 9.20 3.79
C ASP A 349 -5.16 10.09 4.30
N ILE A 350 -5.49 10.01 5.60
CA ILE A 350 -6.48 10.89 6.22
C ILE A 350 -5.95 12.31 6.27
N PHE A 351 -4.66 12.48 6.65
CA PHE A 351 -4.02 13.79 6.69
C PHE A 351 -3.91 14.39 5.29
N ALA A 352 -3.50 13.58 4.31
CA ALA A 352 -3.39 13.99 2.91
C ALA A 352 -4.76 14.35 2.33
N TRP A 353 -5.78 13.53 2.57
CA TRP A 353 -7.16 13.83 2.17
C TRP A 353 -7.64 15.17 2.72
N TYR A 354 -7.41 15.43 4.01
CA TYR A 354 -7.83 16.67 4.64
C TYR A 354 -7.13 17.88 4.01
N VAL A 355 -5.81 17.80 3.83
CA VAL A 355 -5.03 18.84 3.15
C VAL A 355 -5.52 19.09 1.73
N ASN A 356 -5.73 18.03 0.96
CA ASN A 356 -6.09 18.14 -0.46
C ASN A 356 -7.53 18.61 -0.70
N THR A 357 -8.42 18.45 0.27
CA THR A 357 -9.87 18.66 0.06
C THR A 357 -10.52 19.68 0.96
N GLN A 358 -9.98 19.95 2.15
CA GLN A 358 -10.62 20.78 3.17
C GLN A 358 -9.83 22.04 3.53
N VAL A 359 -8.52 22.07 3.28
CA VAL A 359 -7.66 23.19 3.70
C VAL A 359 -7.80 24.38 2.74
N PRO A 360 -8.15 25.58 3.23
CA PRO A 360 -8.27 26.76 2.37
C PRO A 360 -6.92 27.27 1.85
N GLN A 361 -6.92 27.83 0.63
CA GLN A 361 -5.72 28.35 -0.05
C GLN A 361 -4.83 29.27 0.81
N ARG A 362 -5.44 30.11 1.66
CA ARG A 362 -4.69 31.03 2.56
C ARG A 362 -3.71 30.32 3.49
N TYR A 363 -3.97 29.06 3.86
CA TYR A 363 -3.04 28.27 4.69
C TYR A 363 -1.83 27.80 3.89
N PHE A 364 -2.01 27.47 2.60
CA PHE A 364 -0.89 27.16 1.71
C PHE A 364 -0.01 28.38 1.50
N GLU A 365 -0.62 29.54 1.22
CA GLU A 365 0.12 30.81 1.10
C GLU A 365 0.90 31.15 2.38
N ALA A 366 0.31 30.91 3.55
CA ALA A 366 0.97 31.14 4.83
C ALA A 366 2.09 30.14 5.12
N ALA A 367 1.91 28.86 4.74
CA ALA A 367 2.94 27.83 4.84
C ALA A 367 4.13 28.14 3.92
N ASP A 368 3.87 28.53 2.67
CA ASP A 368 4.89 28.95 1.70
C ASP A 368 5.66 30.18 2.22
N ALA A 369 4.95 31.17 2.79
CA ALA A 369 5.57 32.35 3.39
C ALA A 369 6.43 32.01 4.63
N ALA A 370 6.15 30.88 5.30
CA ALA A 370 6.91 30.36 6.44
C ALA A 370 8.03 29.39 6.02
N ASP A 371 8.20 29.10 4.72
CA ASP A 371 9.12 28.07 4.19
C ASP A 371 8.87 26.68 4.79
N GLN A 372 7.59 26.33 4.94
CA GLN A 372 7.14 25.06 5.51
C GLN A 372 6.21 24.31 4.57
N SER A 373 6.25 22.99 4.63
CA SER A 373 5.18 22.19 4.04
C SER A 373 3.85 22.49 4.74
N ILE A 374 2.73 22.38 4.03
CA ILE A 374 1.40 22.58 4.60
C ILE A 374 1.13 21.66 5.81
N HIS A 375 1.62 20.41 5.78
CA HIS A 375 1.49 19.48 6.90
C HIS A 375 2.23 19.97 8.15
N GLN A 376 3.45 20.49 7.98
CA GLN A 376 4.22 21.03 9.09
C GLN A 376 3.56 22.29 9.65
N TYR A 377 3.12 23.20 8.77
CA TYR A 377 2.45 24.44 9.18
C TYR A 377 1.18 24.16 10.00
N LEU A 378 0.32 23.24 9.54
CA LEU A 378 -0.88 22.85 10.29
C LEU A 378 -0.54 22.13 11.60
N THR A 379 0.53 21.33 11.63
CA THR A 379 1.00 20.66 12.85
C THR A 379 1.47 21.69 13.89
N ASP A 380 2.23 22.70 13.47
CA ASP A 380 2.71 23.75 14.36
C ASP A 380 1.56 24.57 14.95
N LEU A 381 0.56 24.90 14.13
CA LEU A 381 -0.66 25.58 14.60
C LEU A 381 -1.46 24.70 15.57
N ALA A 382 -1.65 23.42 15.24
CA ALA A 382 -2.34 22.45 16.08
C ALA A 382 -1.67 22.28 17.45
N ALA A 383 -0.34 22.30 17.50
CA ALA A 383 0.46 22.12 18.70
C ALA A 383 0.38 23.30 19.70
N LEU A 384 -0.11 24.47 19.28
CA LEU A 384 -0.24 25.64 20.16
C LEU A 384 -1.35 25.50 21.19
N GLU A 385 -2.36 24.67 20.93
CA GLU A 385 -3.51 24.53 21.82
C GLU A 385 -3.27 23.48 22.93
N PRO A 386 -3.89 23.64 24.11
CA PRO A 386 -3.97 22.57 25.08
C PRO A 386 -4.78 21.38 24.55
N VAL A 387 -4.52 20.18 25.08
CA VAL A 387 -5.34 18.97 24.79
C VAL A 387 -6.81 19.24 25.09
N GLY A 388 -7.67 18.94 24.12
CA GLY A 388 -9.13 19.10 24.21
C GLY A 388 -9.66 20.52 24.01
N ALA A 389 -8.80 21.53 23.82
CA ALA A 389 -9.26 22.92 23.69
C ALA A 389 -10.14 23.17 22.45
N HIS A 390 -9.91 22.45 21.35
CA HIS A 390 -10.71 22.52 20.14
C HIS A 390 -12.13 21.94 20.31
N GLY A 391 -12.37 21.10 21.33
CA GLY A 391 -13.68 20.52 21.61
C GLY A 391 -14.22 19.58 20.53
N LEU A 392 -13.33 18.92 19.77
CA LEU A 392 -13.69 18.01 18.67
C LEU A 392 -13.31 16.57 18.98
N ILE A 393 -14.07 15.62 18.45
CA ILE A 393 -13.71 14.20 18.35
C ILE A 393 -13.89 13.77 16.90
N ALA A 394 -12.94 12.97 16.39
CA ALA A 394 -13.04 12.38 15.06
C ALA A 394 -12.92 10.85 15.10
N LEU A 395 -13.53 10.17 14.13
CA LEU A 395 -13.31 8.74 13.86
C LEU A 395 -12.44 8.58 12.62
N ASP A 396 -11.38 7.78 12.73
CA ASP A 396 -10.32 7.60 11.73
C ASP A 396 -10.70 6.65 10.57
N TRP A 397 -11.98 6.62 10.18
CA TRP A 397 -12.53 5.58 9.29
C TRP A 397 -12.78 6.05 7.85
N HIS A 398 -11.98 7.02 7.36
CA HIS A 398 -12.16 7.55 5.99
C HIS A 398 -12.01 6.46 4.92
N SER A 399 -11.28 5.38 5.23
CA SER A 399 -11.10 4.17 4.40
C SER A 399 -11.64 2.91 5.11
N GLY A 400 -12.74 3.05 5.87
CA GLY A 400 -13.25 1.99 6.74
C GLY A 400 -12.36 1.71 7.94
N ASN A 401 -12.61 0.60 8.64
CA ASN A 401 -11.80 0.15 9.78
C ASN A 401 -11.35 -1.31 9.57
N ARG A 402 -10.03 -1.56 9.57
CA ARG A 402 -9.47 -2.92 9.50
C ARG A 402 -9.44 -3.54 10.90
N SER A 403 -8.63 -3.03 11.81
CA SER A 403 -8.62 -3.46 13.21
C SER A 403 -9.27 -2.39 14.09
N VAL A 404 -10.20 -2.71 14.99
CA VAL A 404 -10.64 -4.05 15.45
C VAL A 404 -12.02 -4.46 14.95
N LEU A 405 -12.65 -3.65 14.11
CA LEU A 405 -14.04 -3.84 13.68
C LEU A 405 -14.16 -4.66 12.40
N VAL A 406 -13.14 -4.67 11.55
CA VAL A 406 -13.09 -5.35 10.25
C VAL A 406 -14.29 -5.01 9.37
N ASP A 407 -14.53 -3.71 9.21
CA ASP A 407 -15.68 -3.17 8.50
C ASP A 407 -15.25 -2.04 7.54
N HIS A 408 -15.22 -2.38 6.25
CA HIS A 408 -14.88 -1.46 5.17
C HIS A 408 -16.04 -0.49 4.84
N GLU A 409 -17.25 -0.71 5.36
CA GLU A 409 -18.42 0.13 5.12
C GLU A 409 -18.52 1.32 6.08
N LEU A 410 -17.67 1.36 7.12
CA LEU A 410 -17.52 2.53 7.99
C LEU A 410 -16.93 3.75 7.26
N SER A 411 -17.19 4.94 7.81
CA SER A 411 -16.80 6.23 7.21
C SER A 411 -16.34 7.23 8.27
N GLY A 412 -15.49 8.18 7.89
CA GLY A 412 -14.99 9.24 8.77
C GLY A 412 -16.10 10.12 9.38
N LEU A 413 -15.86 10.62 10.58
CA LEU A 413 -16.77 11.50 11.33
C LEU A 413 -15.96 12.57 12.06
N VAL A 414 -16.50 13.79 12.16
CA VAL A 414 -16.02 14.83 13.07
C VAL A 414 -17.22 15.39 13.83
N VAL A 415 -17.17 15.37 15.16
CA VAL A 415 -18.21 15.89 16.08
C VAL A 415 -17.65 17.08 16.85
N GLY A 416 -18.52 18.03 17.20
CA GLY A 416 -18.18 19.19 18.04
C GLY A 416 -17.94 20.49 17.26
N THR A 417 -18.10 20.49 15.93
CA THR A 417 -17.86 21.68 15.10
C THR A 417 -18.80 22.84 15.46
N THR A 418 -18.26 24.05 15.47
CA THR A 418 -18.99 25.31 15.68
C THR A 418 -18.71 26.28 14.55
N LEU A 419 -19.41 27.43 14.52
CA LEU A 419 -19.15 28.49 13.53
C LEU A 419 -17.75 29.10 13.64
N THR A 420 -17.02 28.84 14.73
CA THR A 420 -15.68 29.35 14.97
C THR A 420 -14.58 28.28 14.82
N THR A 421 -14.94 27.04 14.48
CA THR A 421 -13.97 25.96 14.29
C THR A 421 -13.00 26.30 13.16
N ARG A 422 -11.69 26.14 13.43
CA ARG A 422 -10.58 26.47 12.54
C ARG A 422 -10.01 25.24 11.85
N THR A 423 -9.24 25.47 10.80
CA THR A 423 -8.71 24.39 9.94
C THR A 423 -7.71 23.51 10.69
N GLU A 424 -6.84 24.09 11.50
CA GLU A 424 -5.85 23.38 12.33
C GLU A 424 -6.48 22.57 13.47
N GLU A 425 -7.65 22.98 13.98
CA GLU A 425 -8.37 22.27 15.04
C GLU A 425 -8.93 20.93 14.54
N ILE A 426 -9.52 20.92 13.34
CA ILE A 426 -9.97 19.67 12.71
C ILE A 426 -8.76 18.80 12.35
N TYR A 427 -7.68 19.40 11.83
CA TYR A 427 -6.44 18.65 11.55
C TYR A 427 -5.91 17.97 12.81
N ARG A 428 -5.87 18.68 13.94
CA ARG A 428 -5.50 18.12 15.23
C ARG A 428 -6.40 16.95 15.65
N ALA A 429 -7.71 17.11 15.56
CA ALA A 429 -8.65 16.05 15.90
C ALA A 429 -8.45 14.80 15.04
N LEU A 430 -8.04 14.94 13.77
CA LEU A 430 -7.67 13.82 12.91
C LEU A 430 -6.35 13.16 13.34
N LEU A 431 -5.33 13.93 13.73
CA LEU A 431 -4.09 13.38 14.31
C LEU A 431 -4.41 12.54 15.55
N GLU A 432 -5.18 13.10 16.48
CA GLU A 432 -5.62 12.46 17.72
C GLU A 432 -6.47 11.20 17.45
N ALA A 433 -7.40 11.25 16.49
CA ALA A 433 -8.23 10.10 16.10
C ALA A 433 -7.39 8.88 15.68
N THR A 434 -6.31 9.09 14.93
CA THR A 434 -5.44 7.96 14.54
C THR A 434 -4.71 7.35 15.75
N ALA A 435 -4.33 8.17 16.73
CA ALA A 435 -3.74 7.68 17.98
C ALA A 435 -4.76 6.95 18.85
N PHE A 436 -6.02 7.40 18.88
CA PHE A 436 -7.12 6.69 19.54
C PHE A 436 -7.38 5.33 18.87
N GLY A 437 -7.39 5.26 17.53
CA GLY A 437 -7.47 4.00 16.80
C GLY A 437 -6.34 3.03 17.18
N ALA A 438 -5.10 3.52 17.27
CA ALA A 438 -3.97 2.72 17.74
C ALA A 438 -4.15 2.25 19.20
N ARG A 439 -4.67 3.10 20.09
CA ARG A 439 -5.00 2.73 21.47
C ARG A 439 -6.05 1.63 21.54
N THR A 440 -7.10 1.71 20.73
CA THR A 440 -8.12 0.66 20.65
C THR A 440 -7.52 -0.68 20.24
N ILE A 441 -6.56 -0.70 19.31
CA ILE A 441 -5.82 -1.91 18.94
C ILE A 441 -5.03 -2.43 20.15
N VAL A 442 -4.19 -1.59 20.76
CA VAL A 442 -3.35 -1.96 21.91
C VAL A 442 -4.18 -2.51 23.07
N GLU A 443 -5.29 -1.85 23.43
CA GLU A 443 -6.18 -2.30 24.50
C GLU A 443 -6.86 -3.63 24.15
N THR A 444 -7.19 -3.87 22.88
CA THR A 444 -7.78 -5.14 22.42
C THR A 444 -6.79 -6.31 22.53
N PHE A 445 -5.52 -6.09 22.16
CA PHE A 445 -4.46 -7.07 22.37
C PHE A 445 -4.26 -7.38 23.86
N ASN A 446 -4.16 -6.35 24.69
CA ASN A 446 -4.02 -6.49 26.14
C ASN A 446 -5.19 -7.26 26.77
N ALA A 447 -6.43 -6.93 26.39
CA ALA A 447 -7.63 -7.61 26.87
C ALA A 447 -7.71 -9.08 26.43
N SER A 448 -7.07 -9.44 25.31
CA SER A 448 -7.00 -10.80 24.78
C SER A 448 -5.84 -11.62 25.38
N GLY A 449 -5.11 -11.08 26.37
CA GLY A 449 -4.00 -11.77 27.02
C GLY A 449 -2.69 -11.75 26.23
N VAL A 450 -2.56 -10.88 25.22
CA VAL A 450 -1.35 -10.69 24.41
C VAL A 450 -0.79 -9.30 24.72
N PRO A 451 0.02 -9.14 25.78
CA PRO A 451 0.37 -7.83 26.32
C PRO A 451 1.30 -7.05 25.40
N VAL A 452 0.95 -5.78 25.13
CA VAL A 452 1.82 -4.79 24.48
C VAL A 452 2.59 -4.04 25.56
N THR A 453 3.91 -4.18 25.56
CA THR A 453 4.81 -3.64 26.58
C THR A 453 5.73 -2.52 26.07
N GLU A 454 5.97 -2.50 24.75
CA GLU A 454 6.74 -1.45 24.07
C GLU A 454 6.04 -1.14 22.74
N PHE A 455 5.91 0.15 22.42
CA PHE A 455 5.40 0.61 21.13
C PHE A 455 6.54 1.23 20.33
N ILE A 456 6.84 0.65 19.18
CA ILE A 456 8.00 1.00 18.35
C ILE A 456 7.47 1.53 17.03
N VAL A 457 7.86 2.74 16.66
CA VAL A 457 7.40 3.35 15.41
C VAL A 457 8.49 3.26 14.34
N ALA A 458 8.08 2.87 13.14
CA ALA A 458 8.82 2.94 11.90
C ALA A 458 8.01 3.69 10.84
N GLY A 459 8.65 4.03 9.71
CA GLY A 459 7.99 4.67 8.57
C GLY A 459 8.03 6.20 8.58
N GLY A 460 7.45 6.80 7.54
CA GLY A 460 7.63 8.21 7.22
C GLY A 460 6.98 9.19 8.21
N LEU A 461 5.98 8.74 8.98
CA LEU A 461 5.28 9.60 9.95
C LEU A 461 6.13 9.95 11.18
N LEU A 462 7.29 9.30 11.38
CA LEU A 462 8.28 9.66 12.41
C LEU A 462 8.74 11.12 12.34
N LYS A 463 8.67 11.74 11.16
CA LYS A 463 9.05 13.16 10.97
C LYS A 463 8.14 14.13 11.73
N ASN A 464 6.93 13.72 12.09
CA ASN A 464 5.99 14.54 12.85
C ASN A 464 6.14 14.28 14.35
N ALA A 465 7.03 15.03 15.01
CA ALA A 465 7.32 14.88 16.43
C ALA A 465 6.09 15.14 17.33
N PHE A 466 5.19 16.04 16.94
CA PHE A 466 3.95 16.30 17.67
C PHE A 466 3.02 15.08 17.63
N LEU A 467 2.85 14.46 16.45
CA LEU A 467 2.09 13.23 16.30
C LEU A 467 2.66 12.11 17.17
N MET A 468 3.99 11.94 17.19
CA MET A 468 4.64 10.92 18.02
C MET A 468 4.43 11.16 19.52
N GLN A 469 4.55 12.40 19.99
CA GLN A 469 4.24 12.73 21.38
C GLN A 469 2.77 12.47 21.71
N THR A 470 1.85 12.85 20.82
CA THR A 470 0.41 12.61 20.96
C THR A 470 0.09 11.10 21.04
N TYR A 471 0.71 10.27 20.20
CA TYR A 471 0.60 8.80 20.32
C TYR A 471 1.11 8.32 21.69
N SER A 472 2.27 8.80 22.15
CA SER A 472 2.82 8.38 23.45
C SER A 472 1.89 8.74 24.60
N ASP A 473 1.34 9.96 24.59
CA ASP A 473 0.42 10.45 25.61
C ASP A 473 -0.90 9.65 25.60
N ILE A 474 -1.48 9.40 24.42
CA ILE A 474 -2.75 8.67 24.26
C ILE A 474 -2.60 7.21 24.63
N LEU A 475 -1.57 6.52 24.14
CA LEU A 475 -1.31 5.10 24.40
C LEU A 475 -0.88 4.85 25.85
N ARG A 476 -0.38 5.88 26.55
CA ARG A 476 0.29 5.75 27.85
C ARG A 476 1.49 4.82 27.83
N LEU A 477 2.16 4.76 26.68
CA LEU A 477 3.35 3.95 26.46
C LEU A 477 4.49 4.85 26.01
N PRO A 478 5.73 4.58 26.45
CA PRO A 478 6.89 5.19 25.81
C PRO A 478 6.97 4.70 24.35
N ILE A 479 7.37 5.61 23.46
CA ILE A 479 7.58 5.29 22.06
C ILE A 479 9.06 5.27 21.75
N SER A 480 9.51 4.11 21.28
CA SER A 480 10.82 3.94 20.65
C SER A 480 10.70 4.13 19.14
N THR A 481 11.77 4.54 18.46
CA THR A 481 11.77 4.74 17.01
C THR A 481 12.89 3.97 16.35
N ILE A 482 12.60 3.36 15.19
CA ILE A 482 13.66 2.76 14.38
C ILE A 482 14.67 3.84 13.97
N ALA A 483 15.96 3.50 13.95
CA ALA A 483 17.00 4.45 13.54
C ALA A 483 17.17 4.52 12.02
N SER A 484 16.81 3.46 11.29
CA SER A 484 16.89 3.38 9.85
C SER A 484 15.74 4.14 9.17
N GLU A 485 16.08 4.93 8.14
CA GLU A 485 15.07 5.52 7.25
C GLU A 485 14.54 4.49 6.22
N GLN A 486 15.17 3.31 6.16
CA GLN A 486 14.92 2.23 5.20
C GLN A 486 14.52 0.93 5.92
N GLY A 487 13.68 1.04 6.95
CA GLY A 487 13.32 -0.08 7.84
C GLY A 487 13.03 -1.41 7.13
N PRO A 488 12.13 -1.48 6.14
CA PRO A 488 11.85 -2.71 5.41
C PRO A 488 13.07 -3.26 4.66
N ALA A 489 13.74 -2.45 3.85
CA ALA A 489 14.93 -2.87 3.10
C ALA A 489 16.06 -3.35 4.02
N LEU A 490 16.31 -2.68 5.14
CA LEU A 490 17.27 -3.15 6.16
C LEU A 490 16.83 -4.50 6.74
N GLY A 491 15.54 -4.66 7.00
CA GLY A 491 14.92 -5.93 7.39
C GLY A 491 15.18 -7.06 6.40
N SER A 492 15.01 -6.79 5.11
CA SER A 492 15.33 -7.71 4.02
C SER A 492 16.82 -8.07 3.97
N ALA A 493 17.70 -7.09 4.14
CA ALA A 493 19.14 -7.32 4.22
C ALA A 493 19.53 -8.19 5.43
N ILE A 494 18.86 -8.02 6.57
CA ILE A 494 19.02 -8.89 7.76
C ILE A 494 18.68 -10.35 7.41
N HIS A 495 17.58 -10.58 6.70
CA HIS A 495 17.20 -11.93 6.26
C HIS A 495 18.21 -12.51 5.26
N ALA A 496 18.76 -11.67 4.37
CA ALA A 496 19.82 -12.07 3.45
C ALA A 496 21.09 -12.52 4.18
N ALA A 497 21.48 -11.84 5.25
CA ALA A 497 22.65 -12.20 6.05
C ALA A 497 22.48 -13.56 6.75
N VAL A 498 21.27 -13.85 7.24
CA VAL A 498 20.93 -15.17 7.81
C VAL A 498 20.96 -16.25 6.72
N ALA A 499 20.34 -16.00 5.56
CA ALA A 499 20.34 -16.94 4.45
C ALA A 499 21.75 -17.24 3.92
N ALA A 500 22.66 -16.27 3.98
CA ALA A 500 24.08 -16.42 3.64
C ALA A 500 24.92 -17.12 4.73
N GLY A 501 24.34 -17.38 5.91
CA GLY A 501 25.01 -18.02 7.04
C GLY A 501 25.96 -17.11 7.82
N ALA A 502 25.83 -15.78 7.69
CA ALA A 502 26.61 -14.83 8.48
C ALA A 502 26.16 -14.77 9.94
N TYR A 503 24.90 -15.09 10.20
CA TYR A 503 24.28 -15.19 11.53
C TYR A 503 23.44 -16.46 11.60
N VAL A 504 23.21 -16.98 12.81
CA VAL A 504 22.46 -18.22 13.02
C VAL A 504 20.97 -18.02 12.74
N ASP A 505 20.42 -16.88 13.14
CA ASP A 505 19.01 -16.56 12.96
C ASP A 505 18.74 -15.04 12.85
N VAL A 506 17.49 -14.70 12.56
CA VAL A 506 17.01 -13.32 12.41
C VAL A 506 17.15 -12.52 13.70
N ARG A 507 17.11 -13.17 14.88
CA ARG A 507 17.24 -12.51 16.17
C ARG A 507 18.68 -12.05 16.38
N GLU A 508 19.66 -12.90 16.12
CA GLU A 508 21.08 -12.57 16.20
C GLU A 508 21.45 -11.49 15.17
N ALA A 509 21.04 -11.66 13.92
CA ALA A 509 21.30 -10.69 12.86
C ALA A 509 20.65 -9.33 13.17
N GLY A 510 19.40 -9.32 13.66
CA GLY A 510 18.70 -8.10 14.06
C GLY A 510 19.39 -7.36 15.23
N GLN A 511 20.00 -8.07 16.17
CA GLN A 511 20.79 -7.44 17.24
C GLN A 511 22.07 -6.78 16.71
N ALA A 512 22.74 -7.40 15.74
CA ALA A 512 23.97 -6.87 15.17
C ALA A 512 23.74 -5.73 14.17
N MET A 513 22.71 -5.86 13.33
CA MET A 513 22.47 -4.97 12.19
C MET A 513 21.32 -3.97 12.41
N GLY A 514 20.33 -4.32 13.22
CA GLY A 514 19.22 -3.42 13.55
C GLY A 514 19.64 -2.33 14.54
N LYS A 515 18.93 -1.20 14.53
CA LYS A 515 19.17 -0.07 15.44
C LYS A 515 17.87 0.57 15.89
N LEU A 516 17.77 0.80 17.20
CA LEU A 516 16.58 1.31 17.87
C LEU A 516 16.93 2.49 18.78
N ASN A 517 16.24 3.61 18.61
CA ASN A 517 16.27 4.72 19.55
C ASN A 517 15.18 4.48 20.60
N ARG A 518 15.59 4.14 21.83
CA ARG A 518 14.64 3.73 22.88
C ARG A 518 13.99 4.92 23.56
N ASN A 519 12.68 4.83 23.78
CA ASN A 519 11.89 5.78 24.59
C ASN A 519 12.11 7.25 24.19
N VAL A 520 12.16 7.54 22.89
CA VAL A 520 12.35 8.89 22.35
C VAL A 520 11.23 9.82 22.82
N TYR A 521 10.00 9.28 22.90
CA TYR A 521 8.85 9.97 23.45
C TYR A 521 8.39 9.24 24.70
N SER A 522 8.11 10.01 25.76
CA SER A 522 7.57 9.48 27.00
C SER A 522 6.23 10.16 27.29
N PRO A 523 5.24 9.42 27.82
CA PRO A 523 3.93 9.97 28.05
C PRO A 523 4.00 11.12 29.06
N ASN A 524 3.42 12.26 28.70
CA ASN A 524 3.18 13.36 29.60
C ASN A 524 1.94 13.04 30.45
N PRO A 525 2.04 12.91 31.79
CA PRO A 525 0.91 12.48 32.62
C PRO A 525 -0.30 13.42 32.57
N GLN A 526 -0.07 14.73 32.41
CA GLN A 526 -1.15 15.71 32.32
C GLN A 526 -1.90 15.61 30.99
N SER A 527 -1.18 15.55 29.87
CA SER A 527 -1.78 15.34 28.54
C SER A 527 -2.49 13.99 28.47
N ALA A 528 -1.86 12.92 28.97
CA ALA A 528 -2.43 11.58 28.97
C ALA A 528 -3.74 11.50 29.79
N ALA A 529 -3.85 12.23 30.89
CA ALA A 529 -5.09 12.31 31.66
C ALA A 529 -6.19 13.09 30.91
N ALA A 530 -5.83 14.14 30.17
CA ALA A 530 -6.78 14.87 29.33
C ALA A 530 -7.25 14.02 28.13
N TYR A 531 -6.33 13.27 27.50
CA TYR A 531 -6.66 12.36 26.41
C TYR A 531 -7.51 11.17 26.82
N ASP A 532 -7.40 10.67 28.06
CA ASP A 532 -8.32 9.64 28.57
C ASP A 532 -9.79 10.07 28.46
N LEU A 533 -10.10 11.32 28.81
CA LEU A 533 -11.47 11.86 28.72
C LEU A 533 -11.96 11.90 27.26
N LEU A 534 -11.08 12.28 26.33
CA LEU A 534 -11.40 12.29 24.91
C LEU A 534 -11.52 10.88 24.34
N PHE A 535 -10.71 9.94 24.84
CA PHE A 535 -10.75 8.54 24.43
C PHE A 535 -12.04 7.83 24.89
N GLU A 536 -12.61 8.21 26.04
CA GLU A 536 -13.94 7.74 26.46
C GLU A 536 -15.02 8.14 25.45
N GLU A 537 -15.00 9.40 24.98
CA GLU A 537 -15.93 9.88 23.94
C GLU A 537 -15.68 9.22 22.59
N TYR A 538 -14.41 9.08 22.19
CA TYR A 538 -14.02 8.32 21.00
C TYR A 538 -14.56 6.88 21.05
N SER A 539 -14.38 6.19 22.18
CA SER A 539 -14.81 4.80 22.38
C SER A 539 -16.33 4.65 22.31
N LEU A 540 -17.07 5.61 22.89
CA LEU A 540 -18.53 5.64 22.80
C LEU A 540 -19.00 5.77 21.35
N LEU A 541 -18.42 6.68 20.58
CA LEU A 541 -18.75 6.88 19.17
C LEU A 541 -18.29 5.69 18.31
N HIS A 542 -17.11 5.16 18.58
CA HIS A 542 -16.56 3.97 17.95
C HIS A 542 -17.53 2.80 18.07
N ASP A 543 -18.01 2.48 19.27
CA ASP A 543 -18.92 1.34 19.44
C ASP A 543 -20.33 1.63 18.93
N TYR A 544 -20.82 2.88 19.08
CA TYR A 544 -22.15 3.26 18.60
C TYR A 544 -22.30 3.12 17.08
N PHE A 545 -21.29 3.56 16.32
CA PHE A 545 -21.33 3.48 14.86
C PHE A 545 -20.71 2.19 14.30
N GLY A 546 -19.83 1.53 15.05
CA GLY A 546 -19.04 0.39 14.57
C GLY A 546 -19.50 -0.98 15.05
N ARG A 547 -20.44 -1.08 15.99
CA ARG A 547 -20.89 -2.37 16.59
C ARG A 547 -22.40 -2.61 16.51
N GLY A 548 -23.07 -2.16 15.46
CA GLY A 548 -24.47 -2.55 15.22
C GLY A 548 -25.54 -1.64 15.85
N VAL A 549 -25.18 -0.71 16.73
CA VAL A 549 -26.18 0.16 17.39
C VAL A 549 -26.80 1.12 16.38
N ASN A 550 -25.99 1.67 15.46
CA ASN A 550 -26.49 2.49 14.37
C ASN A 550 -25.67 2.37 13.08
N GLU A 551 -26.18 1.56 12.16
CA GLU A 551 -25.61 1.29 10.83
C GLU A 551 -25.81 2.44 9.81
N VAL A 552 -25.77 3.70 10.27
CA VAL A 552 -26.02 4.85 9.38
C VAL A 552 -24.97 4.96 8.28
N MET A 553 -23.72 4.60 8.58
CA MET A 553 -22.60 4.66 7.64
C MET A 553 -22.82 3.68 6.47
N HIS A 554 -23.18 2.42 6.74
CA HIS A 554 -23.55 1.42 5.74
C HIS A 554 -24.72 1.87 4.88
N ARG A 555 -25.78 2.40 5.51
CA ARG A 555 -26.96 2.91 4.77
C ARG A 555 -26.58 4.06 3.85
N LEU A 556 -25.72 4.98 4.28
CA LEU A 556 -25.25 6.09 3.44
C LEU A 556 -24.40 5.59 2.25
N LYS A 557 -23.52 4.61 2.46
CA LYS A 557 -22.79 3.97 1.36
C LYS A 557 -23.70 3.23 0.40
N ALA A 558 -24.71 2.50 0.91
CA ALA A 558 -25.72 1.85 0.09
C ALA A 558 -26.52 2.86 -0.76
N VAL A 559 -26.92 4.00 -0.17
CA VAL A 559 -27.56 5.09 -0.91
C VAL A 559 -26.63 5.62 -2.01
N LYS A 560 -25.36 5.91 -1.69
CA LYS A 560 -24.35 6.35 -2.68
C LYS A 560 -24.24 5.36 -3.85
N ARG A 561 -24.15 4.06 -3.57
CA ARG A 561 -24.11 2.99 -4.59
C ARG A 561 -25.39 2.94 -5.43
N SER A 562 -26.56 3.02 -4.80
CA SER A 562 -27.85 2.95 -5.50
C SER A 562 -28.04 4.11 -6.50
N VAL A 563 -27.64 5.32 -6.11
CA VAL A 563 -27.70 6.50 -6.99
C VAL A 563 -26.64 6.43 -8.08
N GLY A 564 -25.44 5.93 -7.76
CA GLY A 564 -24.37 5.72 -8.75
C GLY A 564 -24.74 4.67 -9.81
N ALA A 565 -25.35 3.55 -9.40
CA ALA A 565 -25.84 2.53 -10.33
C ALA A 565 -27.00 3.07 -11.20
N ALA A 566 -27.91 3.85 -10.59
CA ALA A 566 -29.00 4.48 -11.33
C ALA A 566 -28.50 5.56 -12.31
N SER A 567 -27.48 6.35 -11.97
CA SER A 567 -26.92 7.37 -12.86
C SER A 567 -26.16 6.78 -14.04
N VAL A 568 -25.50 5.62 -13.85
CA VAL A 568 -24.90 4.83 -14.94
C VAL A 568 -25.97 4.18 -15.81
N ALA A 569 -27.06 3.67 -15.21
CA ALA A 569 -28.19 3.10 -15.96
C ALA A 569 -29.05 4.15 -16.68
N SER A 570 -29.07 5.40 -16.19
CA SER A 570 -29.78 6.54 -16.81
C SER A 570 -28.89 7.38 -17.71
N ALA A 571 -27.60 7.09 -17.80
CA ALA A 571 -26.73 7.71 -18.79
C ALA A 571 -27.21 7.23 -20.16
N PRO A 572 -27.68 8.13 -21.05
CA PRO A 572 -28.13 7.70 -22.36
C PRO A 572 -26.96 7.04 -23.08
N SER A 573 -27.21 5.87 -23.66
CA SER A 573 -26.33 5.26 -24.66
C SER A 573 -25.91 6.37 -25.63
N ALA A 574 -24.61 6.65 -25.72
CA ALA A 574 -24.06 7.58 -26.70
C ALA A 574 -24.11 6.95 -28.10
N THR A 575 -25.32 6.65 -28.56
CA THR A 575 -25.70 6.43 -29.94
C THR A 575 -26.79 7.43 -30.24
N GLY A 576 -26.36 8.65 -30.57
CA GLY A 576 -27.15 9.62 -31.33
C GLY A 576 -27.78 10.78 -30.57
N ILE A 577 -27.01 11.84 -30.28
CA ILE A 577 -27.42 13.26 -30.25
C ILE A 577 -26.20 14.04 -30.78
N SER A 578 -26.14 14.40 -32.08
CA SER A 578 -26.54 15.71 -32.63
C SER A 578 -25.76 16.90 -32.04
N THR A 579 -24.80 17.39 -32.83
CA THR A 579 -24.08 18.67 -32.75
C THR A 579 -24.74 19.75 -31.88
N SER A 580 -24.07 20.19 -30.82
CA SER A 580 -24.50 21.30 -29.96
C SER A 580 -24.29 22.65 -30.65
N SER A 581 -25.35 23.45 -30.78
CA SER A 581 -25.29 24.84 -31.25
C SER A 581 -25.82 25.82 -30.18
N ILE A 582 -25.08 26.90 -29.92
CA ILE A 582 -25.47 28.01 -29.02
C ILE A 582 -25.74 29.26 -29.86
N ASN A 583 -26.82 30.00 -29.57
CA ASN A 583 -27.03 31.34 -30.11
C ASN A 583 -26.75 32.38 -29.02
N GLY A 584 -25.80 33.31 -29.24
CA GLY A 584 -25.26 34.21 -28.22
C GLY A 584 -23.89 33.78 -27.68
N GLY A 585 -23.43 34.36 -26.56
CA GLY A 585 -22.13 34.02 -25.97
C GLY A 585 -22.18 32.88 -24.95
N GLY A 586 -21.16 32.01 -24.92
CA GLY A 586 -21.12 30.84 -24.04
C GLY A 586 -19.95 29.87 -24.30
N SER A 587 -20.01 28.67 -23.73
CA SER A 587 -18.96 27.64 -23.85
C SER A 587 -19.53 26.24 -24.16
N ILE A 588 -18.86 25.47 -25.03
CA ILE A 588 -19.22 24.08 -25.43
C ILE A 588 -18.04 23.14 -25.14
N SER A 589 -18.31 21.92 -24.64
CA SER A 589 -17.35 20.81 -24.58
C SER A 589 -17.81 19.63 -25.46
N GLY A 590 -16.89 19.01 -26.21
CA GLY A 590 -17.16 17.90 -27.14
C GLY A 590 -17.40 18.30 -28.60
N GLY A 591 -17.25 19.59 -28.93
CA GLY A 591 -17.36 20.16 -30.28
C GLY A 591 -18.77 20.62 -30.70
N GLY A 592 -18.89 21.69 -31.52
CA GLY A 592 -20.18 22.33 -31.83
C GLY A 592 -20.10 23.66 -32.59
N SER A 593 -21.17 24.47 -32.53
CA SER A 593 -21.18 25.83 -33.11
C SER A 593 -21.74 26.91 -32.16
N ILE A 594 -21.20 28.12 -32.21
CA ILE A 594 -21.66 29.27 -31.40
C ILE A 594 -21.92 30.47 -32.33
N SER A 595 -23.14 31.00 -32.34
CA SER A 595 -23.49 32.24 -33.06
C SER A 595 -23.44 33.48 -32.16
N GLY A 596 -22.26 33.69 -31.56
CA GLY A 596 -21.88 34.82 -30.71
C GLY A 596 -20.42 34.65 -30.24
N GLY A 597 -19.98 35.43 -29.25
CA GLY A 597 -18.61 35.31 -28.73
C GLY A 597 -18.46 34.23 -27.64
N GLY A 598 -17.49 33.32 -27.72
CA GLY A 598 -17.44 32.17 -26.79
C GLY A 598 -16.23 31.25 -26.88
N SER A 599 -16.33 30.06 -26.30
CA SER A 599 -15.27 29.04 -26.33
C SER A 599 -15.76 27.61 -26.60
N ILE A 600 -15.01 26.82 -27.38
CA ILE A 600 -15.33 25.41 -27.68
C ILE A 600 -14.12 24.53 -27.36
N SER A 601 -14.30 23.46 -26.59
CA SER A 601 -13.33 22.36 -26.48
C SER A 601 -13.83 21.14 -27.25
N GLY A 602 -13.02 20.56 -28.13
CA GLY A 602 -13.38 19.46 -29.03
C GLY A 602 -13.59 19.83 -30.51
N GLY A 603 -13.33 21.08 -30.90
CA GLY A 603 -13.40 21.56 -32.28
C GLY A 603 -14.79 22.01 -32.78
N GLY A 604 -14.88 22.98 -33.70
CA GLY A 604 -16.20 23.56 -34.04
C GLY A 604 -16.17 24.87 -34.82
N SER A 605 -17.26 25.65 -34.74
CA SER A 605 -17.33 26.98 -35.36
C SER A 605 -17.89 28.08 -34.45
N ILE A 606 -17.30 29.28 -34.47
CA ILE A 606 -17.76 30.45 -33.69
C ILE A 606 -17.97 31.63 -34.64
N SER A 607 -19.12 32.30 -34.59
CA SER A 607 -19.37 33.57 -35.28
C SER A 607 -19.63 34.69 -34.28
N GLY A 608 -18.66 35.57 -34.05
CA GLY A 608 -18.67 36.60 -33.01
C GLY A 608 -17.38 36.71 -32.20
N GLY A 609 -16.35 35.95 -32.58
CA GLY A 609 -15.02 35.90 -31.96
C GLY A 609 -14.90 35.02 -30.72
N GLY A 610 -13.73 34.42 -30.45
CA GLY A 610 -13.64 33.44 -29.36
C GLY A 610 -12.41 32.54 -29.36
N SER A 611 -12.51 31.38 -28.70
CA SER A 611 -11.45 30.37 -28.67
C SER A 611 -11.94 28.94 -28.96
N ILE A 612 -11.18 28.17 -29.74
CA ILE A 612 -11.47 26.76 -30.00
C ILE A 612 -10.24 25.92 -29.64
N SER A 613 -10.40 24.84 -28.87
CA SER A 613 -9.43 23.76 -28.75
C SER A 613 -9.97 22.50 -29.44
N GLY A 614 -9.18 21.88 -30.31
CA GLY A 614 -9.58 20.73 -31.15
C GLY A 614 -9.80 21.04 -32.64
N GLY A 615 -9.48 22.26 -33.10
CA GLY A 615 -9.55 22.69 -34.50
C GLY A 615 -10.93 23.14 -35.00
N GLY A 616 -11.01 24.08 -35.94
CA GLY A 616 -12.31 24.67 -36.32
C GLY A 616 -12.28 25.96 -37.14
N SER A 617 -13.35 26.74 -37.09
CA SER A 617 -13.44 28.03 -37.78
C SER A 617 -14.01 29.15 -36.91
N ILE A 618 -13.36 30.32 -36.85
CA ILE A 618 -13.86 31.50 -36.12
C ILE A 618 -14.07 32.65 -37.10
N SER A 619 -15.23 33.33 -37.05
CA SER A 619 -15.44 34.65 -37.65
C SER A 619 -15.63 35.70 -36.56
N GLY A 620 -15.01 36.89 -36.73
CA GLY A 620 -14.99 37.96 -35.72
C GLY A 620 -13.75 37.97 -34.81
N GLY A 621 -12.71 37.21 -35.19
CA GLY A 621 -11.39 37.18 -34.55
C GLY A 621 -11.26 36.33 -33.29
N GLY A 622 -10.11 35.69 -33.05
CA GLY A 622 -9.98 34.74 -31.94
C GLY A 622 -8.73 33.87 -31.94
N SER A 623 -8.79 32.72 -31.27
CA SER A 623 -7.70 31.75 -31.21
C SER A 623 -8.17 30.31 -31.43
N ILE A 624 -7.41 29.53 -32.21
CA ILE A 624 -7.67 28.10 -32.43
C ILE A 624 -6.43 27.30 -32.05
N SER A 625 -6.60 26.24 -31.26
CA SER A 625 -5.60 25.20 -31.05
C SER A 625 -6.11 23.88 -31.67
N GLY A 626 -5.31 23.24 -32.52
CA GLY A 626 -5.69 22.04 -33.28
C GLY A 626 -5.95 22.27 -34.78
N GLY A 627 -5.61 23.46 -35.30
CA GLY A 627 -5.69 23.81 -36.72
C GLY A 627 -7.06 24.25 -37.26
N GLY A 628 -7.13 25.13 -38.25
CA GLY A 628 -8.42 25.72 -38.66
C GLY A 628 -8.35 27.00 -39.51
N SER A 629 -9.41 27.80 -39.48
CA SER A 629 -9.48 29.09 -40.18
C SER A 629 -10.07 30.21 -39.33
N ILE A 630 -9.46 31.40 -39.35
CA ILE A 630 -9.99 32.59 -38.65
C ILE A 630 -10.21 33.72 -39.64
N SER A 631 -11.38 34.36 -39.61
CA SER A 631 -11.63 35.66 -40.24
C SER A 631 -11.82 36.77 -39.20
N GLY A 632 -11.17 37.93 -39.43
CA GLY A 632 -11.21 39.08 -38.52
C GLY A 632 -10.05 39.17 -37.50
N GLY A 633 -8.90 38.54 -37.81
CA GLY A 633 -7.66 38.62 -37.02
C GLY A 633 -7.57 37.63 -35.85
N GLY A 634 -6.41 37.02 -35.60
CA GLY A 634 -6.28 36.02 -34.53
C GLY A 634 -5.00 35.18 -34.56
N SER A 635 -5.00 34.05 -33.85
CA SER A 635 -3.88 33.10 -33.82
C SER A 635 -4.34 31.65 -33.96
N ILE A 636 -3.57 30.83 -34.68
CA ILE A 636 -3.83 29.40 -34.85
C ILE A 636 -2.57 28.61 -34.47
N SER A 637 -2.71 27.65 -33.55
CA SER A 637 -1.72 26.60 -33.32
C SER A 637 -2.25 25.28 -33.90
N GLY A 638 -1.41 24.56 -34.68
CA GLY A 638 -1.80 23.30 -35.34
C GLY A 638 -2.07 23.38 -36.86
N GLY A 639 -1.78 24.53 -37.51
CA GLY A 639 -1.85 24.70 -38.97
C GLY A 639 -3.21 25.23 -39.47
N GLY A 640 -3.22 26.25 -40.34
CA GLY A 640 -4.46 26.91 -40.74
C GLY A 640 -4.28 28.22 -41.49
N SER A 641 -5.38 28.89 -41.84
CA SER A 641 -5.38 30.18 -42.56
C SER A 641 -6.05 31.29 -41.77
N ILE A 642 -5.45 32.48 -41.75
CA ILE A 642 -6.05 33.69 -41.18
C ILE A 642 -6.30 34.67 -42.31
N SER A 643 -7.51 35.23 -42.40
CA SER A 643 -7.87 36.28 -43.36
C SER A 643 -8.36 37.53 -42.64
N ASP A 644 -7.76 38.67 -42.94
CA ASP A 644 -8.21 39.97 -42.43
C ASP A 644 -9.21 40.58 -43.40
N ASP A 645 -10.41 40.91 -42.92
CA ASP A 645 -11.38 41.70 -43.69
C ASP A 645 -10.92 43.17 -43.68
N ALA A 646 -9.94 43.51 -44.52
CA ALA A 646 -9.62 44.88 -44.84
C ALA A 646 -10.68 45.43 -45.80
N CYS A 647 -11.59 46.24 -45.28
CA CYS A 647 -12.55 47.02 -46.06
C CYS A 647 -11.80 47.94 -47.04
N GLU A 648 -11.91 47.69 -48.35
CA GLU A 648 -11.54 48.63 -49.40
C GLU A 648 -12.37 49.92 -49.25
N VAL A 649 -11.67 51.06 -49.18
CA VAL A 649 -12.28 52.39 -49.21
C VAL A 649 -12.57 52.76 -50.68
N PRO A 650 -13.81 53.04 -51.09
CA PRO A 650 -14.06 53.70 -52.37
C PRO A 650 -14.08 55.23 -52.18
N ALA A 651 -13.23 55.89 -52.98
CA ALA A 651 -13.09 57.33 -53.33
C ALA A 651 -13.74 58.41 -52.43
#